data_AF-A0A8S3R7B7-F1
#
_entry.id   AF-A0A8S3R7B7-F1
#
_cell.length_a   1.000
_cell.length_b   1.000
_cell.length_c   1.000
_cell.angle_alpha   90.00
_cell.angle_beta   90.00
_cell.angle_gamma   90.00
#
_symmetry.space_group_name_H-M   'P 1'
#
loop_
_entity.id
_entity.type
_entity.pdbx_description
1 polymer ?
#
loop_
_entity_poly.entity_id
_entity_poly.type
_entity_poly.pdbx_seq_one_letter_code
_entity_poly.pdbx_strand_id
1 'polypeptide(L)'
;MKTYYRACVKPIETNLFTSKLDTKLFTQKGSFFNKSKDMSSPEPTEDSQDETEEEPQKYTQPLTALPPRVVQQEESQVEVSASPAFQCLDELFQDGKLTGTRLAHLKAKYTDLHETLKKTRDNESNLLKQAKEVQVELERQRIELEKADNLPDKTSNSEVVNIRREILKSVNAKDEILDREYQLNYKFETLTEEKKILEKEFARLPKQGETEKKIKELQAACDEIKKEIMQRQMENKSLKEDLEGNNRQIIIDKKDFEKLVDEMEKFKGDLVQVNSVPNQLMKEKDKLQRQFNEIDKRQKTLDTEHETLKDSLKFFAKKKEDLTDEKFELETEVEKGKSLVDQKNTEVNMILKEIEAAKNEQATLEGDKGTIEMGLRHIMLEKKNQHEAHARRTREKDRDLKTLKKAELQVKVAEENLLHTRSVNEKTKSQVESLPKDDGSISKKKADLAKEVEMVKVSLAKHNKVTTDKHIALETSAAQEQALLYEQSDLRIEVVELNRLAAIKADEREQKARDFMRAEIRFHKAEEDLQTKDLQIADHRKKEKEMETKLKEFAKLYDVIKNERNKCVNLIQTSTQKAAEMKEKIKMLQNEIEILRHTVNDKDKILQNQRLKHMTNIVKRDSLLNELSKQKAVYMEMKAQQDQQKMDMSKLNMMINQGEEESTRLRDMYSKELKKRNDRGLKLIQIEEEVATFYEKVNIEDQLIRNGNVELQTREEEIRFLNMQMSEDKRSIELLRKMVPQKRALEQEREILQMQLEQCQERMVELFKELEDPKNVDRVRYLEGKDPTPTELHEKIEGLEMRLAEKEEHLLEKDLIFEQVTRLAERVKKKAESGKEDTLELAKKVNDLQAKIKETTRKMMAMVSELSMNQANALKLQQNLKEKEAELEQCYIRMEKGEPPNDDYERAWLRMLRDGEIRQRDKEEIRLQEDEEEQYKIAGGVTTTAEPRPNAYIPDDDSELPIPRPYGKHAPFKPSEPGSTMRHVRKPIPKPIEI
;
A
#
# COMPACT_ATOMS: atom_id res chain seq x y z
N MET A 1 14.70 58.19 -7.60
CA MET A 1 15.66 57.91 -8.69
C MET A 1 14.85 57.30 -9.85
N LYS A 2 14.95 57.87 -11.07
CA LYS A 2 15.50 57.21 -12.29
C LYS A 2 14.91 55.80 -12.55
N THR A 3 13.85 55.67 -13.35
CA THR A 3 13.82 55.49 -14.84
C THR A 3 14.31 54.11 -15.29
N TYR A 4 13.54 53.30 -16.04
CA TYR A 4 13.10 53.42 -17.45
C TYR A 4 12.07 52.29 -17.76
N TYR A 5 11.20 52.19 -18.80
CA TYR A 5 10.61 53.01 -19.91
C TYR A 5 9.45 52.13 -20.55
N ARG A 6 8.63 52.43 -21.59
CA ARG A 6 8.35 53.56 -22.51
C ARG A 6 6.98 53.33 -23.23
N ALA A 7 6.13 54.37 -23.36
CA ALA A 7 4.98 54.52 -24.30
C ALA A 7 3.78 53.53 -24.20
N CYS A 8 2.50 53.85 -24.45
CA CYS A 8 1.77 54.90 -25.24
C CYS A 8 1.64 54.56 -26.76
N VAL A 9 0.53 54.79 -27.48
CA VAL A 9 -0.76 55.46 -27.16
C VAL A 9 -1.92 55.02 -28.11
N LYS A 10 -3.17 55.47 -27.88
CA LYS A 10 -4.40 55.37 -28.73
C LYS A 10 -4.25 56.14 -30.10
N PRO A 11 -5.14 56.14 -31.15
CA PRO A 11 -6.64 56.16 -31.12
C PRO A 11 -7.36 55.38 -32.30
N ILE A 12 -8.68 55.07 -32.28
CA ILE A 12 -9.95 55.78 -32.65
C ILE A 12 -10.26 55.92 -34.19
N GLU A 13 -11.46 55.45 -34.58
CA GLU A 13 -12.39 55.83 -35.69
C GLU A 13 -12.32 55.38 -37.19
N THR A 14 -13.53 55.04 -37.67
CA THR A 14 -14.17 55.23 -39.01
C THR A 14 -13.83 54.41 -40.28
N ASN A 15 -14.87 53.75 -40.80
CA ASN A 15 -15.45 53.75 -42.17
C ASN A 15 -14.57 53.79 -43.44
N LEU A 16 -14.89 52.94 -44.43
CA LEU A 16 -15.54 53.31 -45.73
C LEU A 16 -15.51 52.16 -46.78
N PHE A 17 -16.68 51.81 -47.36
CA PHE A 17 -16.88 51.12 -48.66
C PHE A 17 -16.29 49.69 -48.81
N THR A 18 -16.71 48.81 -49.75
CA THR A 18 -17.39 48.97 -51.06
C THR A 18 -18.69 48.14 -51.22
N SER A 19 -19.20 48.02 -52.45
CA SER A 19 -20.60 47.73 -52.81
C SER A 19 -20.81 46.47 -53.66
N LYS A 20 -22.07 46.00 -53.74
CA LYS A 20 -22.65 45.15 -54.83
C LYS A 20 -22.12 43.71 -54.93
N LEU A 21 -22.79 42.77 -55.60
CA LEU A 21 -24.24 42.41 -55.68
C LEU A 21 -24.30 41.03 -56.39
N ASP A 22 -25.14 40.13 -55.88
CA ASP A 22 -25.86 39.06 -56.61
C ASP A 22 -25.20 37.75 -57.13
N THR A 23 -26.06 36.71 -57.10
CA THR A 23 -26.12 35.48 -57.93
C THR A 23 -25.11 34.29 -57.82
N LYS A 24 -25.60 33.23 -57.16
CA LYS A 24 -25.95 31.88 -57.72
C LYS A 24 -24.94 30.69 -57.79
N LEU A 25 -25.49 29.54 -57.32
CA LEU A 25 -25.44 28.14 -57.83
C LEU A 25 -24.28 27.17 -57.50
N PHE A 26 -24.69 25.98 -57.01
CA PHE A 26 -24.10 24.62 -57.18
C PHE A 26 -22.76 24.33 -56.43
N THR A 27 -22.36 23.07 -56.10
CA THR A 27 -22.87 21.72 -56.45
C THR A 27 -22.51 20.65 -55.38
N GLN A 28 -23.35 19.60 -55.22
CA GLN A 28 -23.00 18.15 -55.09
C GLN A 28 -24.33 17.36 -55.04
N LYS A 29 -24.67 16.41 -55.94
CA LYS A 29 -24.14 15.03 -56.15
C LYS A 29 -24.05 14.27 -54.82
N GLY A 30 -24.71 13.14 -54.56
CA GLY A 30 -25.32 12.05 -55.38
C GLY A 30 -24.92 10.70 -54.71
N SER A 31 -25.52 9.53 -54.89
CA SER A 31 -26.63 9.02 -55.73
C SER A 31 -27.01 7.57 -55.26
N PHE A 32 -27.90 6.85 -55.99
CA PHE A 32 -28.35 5.45 -55.74
C PHE A 32 -29.32 5.26 -54.53
N PHE A 33 -30.34 4.37 -54.50
CA PHE A 33 -31.08 3.52 -55.47
C PHE A 33 -32.29 2.86 -54.73
N ASN A 34 -33.36 2.26 -55.30
CA ASN A 34 -33.93 2.18 -56.67
C ASN A 34 -35.39 1.59 -56.60
N LYS A 35 -36.06 1.48 -57.77
CA LYS A 35 -37.02 0.42 -58.18
C LYS A 35 -38.49 0.40 -57.66
N SER A 36 -39.41 0.52 -58.64
CA SER A 36 -40.69 -0.24 -58.83
C SER A 36 -41.86 -0.11 -57.83
N LYS A 37 -43.15 -0.23 -58.21
CA LYS A 37 -43.90 -0.12 -59.51
C LYS A 37 -45.41 -0.23 -59.20
N ASP A 38 -46.30 0.12 -60.16
CA ASP A 38 -47.74 -0.22 -60.22
C ASP A 38 -48.65 0.44 -59.15
N MET A 39 -50.00 0.54 -59.24
CA MET A 39 -51.02 0.64 -60.32
C MET A 39 -52.38 0.97 -59.65
N SER A 40 -53.22 1.88 -60.19
CA SER A 40 -54.72 1.81 -60.20
C SER A 40 -55.40 3.13 -60.63
N SER A 41 -56.53 3.00 -61.34
CA SER A 41 -57.35 4.06 -61.96
C SER A 41 -58.58 4.46 -61.10
N PRO A 42 -59.43 5.44 -61.50
CA PRO A 42 -60.45 6.10 -60.65
C PRO A 42 -61.91 5.69 -61.02
N GLU A 43 -62.88 6.65 -60.93
CA GLU A 43 -64.29 6.70 -61.42
C GLU A 43 -65.42 6.65 -60.35
N PRO A 44 -66.67 7.16 -60.59
CA PRO A 44 -67.11 8.33 -61.40
C PRO A 44 -68.36 9.11 -60.81
N THR A 45 -69.08 9.85 -61.69
CA THR A 45 -70.53 10.26 -61.69
C THR A 45 -71.11 11.29 -60.69
N GLU A 46 -72.10 12.16 -61.01
CA GLU A 46 -72.55 12.81 -62.28
C GLU A 46 -73.58 13.98 -62.00
N ASP A 47 -74.39 14.40 -62.99
CA ASP A 47 -75.56 15.35 -62.98
C ASP A 47 -75.31 16.88 -62.83
N SER A 48 -76.11 17.83 -63.40
CA SER A 48 -76.98 17.83 -64.61
C SER A 48 -77.48 19.26 -64.99
N GLN A 49 -77.12 19.75 -66.20
CA GLN A 49 -77.89 20.47 -67.26
C GLN A 49 -79.06 21.51 -67.09
N ASP A 50 -79.24 22.28 -68.20
CA ASP A 50 -80.41 23.05 -68.74
C ASP A 50 -80.93 24.38 -68.09
N GLU A 51 -81.77 25.24 -68.72
CA GLU A 51 -81.75 25.96 -70.05
C GLU A 51 -82.87 27.06 -70.12
N THR A 52 -82.94 27.92 -71.18
CA THR A 52 -84.10 28.79 -71.65
C THR A 52 -84.66 29.95 -70.76
N GLU A 53 -85.52 30.93 -71.16
CA GLU A 53 -85.85 31.72 -72.39
C GLU A 53 -86.68 33.02 -72.03
N GLU A 54 -87.10 33.85 -73.01
CA GLU A 54 -87.98 35.06 -72.87
C GLU A 54 -89.48 34.78 -73.25
N GLU A 55 -90.46 35.65 -72.89
CA GLU A 55 -91.72 35.95 -73.67
C GLU A 55 -92.67 37.03 -73.01
N PRO A 56 -93.67 37.63 -73.71
CA PRO A 56 -94.26 38.95 -73.32
C PRO A 56 -95.81 39.21 -73.42
N GLN A 57 -96.24 40.41 -72.94
CA GLN A 57 -97.40 41.27 -73.34
C GLN A 57 -98.90 40.85 -73.27
N LYS A 58 -99.78 41.83 -72.89
CA LYS A 58 -101.07 42.16 -73.58
C LYS A 58 -101.75 43.48 -73.15
N TYR A 59 -102.75 43.94 -73.93
CA TYR A 59 -103.44 45.25 -73.89
C TYR A 59 -104.97 45.11 -74.16
N THR A 60 -105.81 46.12 -73.87
CA THR A 60 -107.27 46.16 -74.18
C THR A 60 -107.79 47.55 -74.61
N GLN A 61 -108.97 47.62 -75.26
CA GLN A 61 -109.56 48.83 -75.89
C GLN A 61 -110.92 49.30 -75.31
N PRO A 62 -111.35 50.58 -75.49
CA PRO A 62 -112.63 51.14 -75.04
C PRO A 62 -113.70 51.33 -76.16
N LEU A 63 -114.89 51.87 -75.80
CA LEU A 63 -116.09 52.06 -76.65
C LEU A 63 -116.74 53.47 -76.50
N THR A 64 -117.61 53.87 -77.44
CA THR A 64 -118.14 55.25 -77.61
C THR A 64 -119.68 55.29 -77.77
N ALA A 65 -120.34 56.42 -77.47
CA ALA A 65 -121.80 56.63 -77.60
C ALA A 65 -122.18 58.04 -78.14
N LEU A 66 -123.45 58.23 -78.57
CA LEU A 66 -123.98 59.46 -79.23
C LEU A 66 -125.33 59.94 -78.63
N PRO A 67 -125.65 61.26 -78.66
CA PRO A 67 -126.89 61.83 -78.13
C PRO A 67 -127.96 62.21 -79.20
N PRO A 68 -129.23 62.49 -78.81
CA PRO A 68 -130.35 62.76 -79.74
C PRO A 68 -130.65 64.26 -80.00
N ARG A 69 -131.50 64.55 -81.01
CA ARG A 69 -132.00 65.88 -81.40
C ARG A 69 -133.49 66.09 -81.06
N VAL A 70 -133.90 67.35 -80.87
CA VAL A 70 -135.29 67.84 -80.90
C VAL A 70 -135.34 69.13 -81.75
N VAL A 71 -136.51 69.48 -82.31
CA VAL A 71 -136.70 70.52 -83.35
C VAL A 71 -137.63 71.64 -82.85
N GLN A 72 -137.37 72.89 -83.24
CA GLN A 72 -138.25 74.05 -83.04
C GLN A 72 -139.03 74.38 -84.33
N GLN A 73 -140.22 74.98 -84.18
CA GLN A 73 -140.94 75.69 -85.25
C GLN A 73 -141.11 77.16 -84.86
N GLU A 74 -140.91 78.05 -85.82
CA GLU A 74 -141.10 79.50 -85.65
C GLU A 74 -142.52 79.90 -86.09
N GLU A 75 -143.24 80.64 -85.26
CA GLU A 75 -144.47 81.36 -85.64
C GLU A 75 -144.34 82.84 -85.28
N SER A 76 -144.80 83.70 -86.18
CA SER A 76 -144.45 85.12 -86.24
C SER A 76 -145.24 86.02 -85.30
N GLN A 77 -144.71 87.21 -85.07
CA GLN A 77 -145.28 88.21 -84.16
C GLN A 77 -146.53 88.86 -84.77
N VAL A 78 -147.63 88.88 -84.02
CA VAL A 78 -148.89 89.56 -84.34
C VAL A 78 -149.30 90.41 -83.14
N GLU A 79 -149.71 91.66 -83.36
CA GLU A 79 -150.12 92.56 -82.28
C GLU A 79 -151.39 92.10 -81.57
N VAL A 80 -151.43 92.25 -80.24
CA VAL A 80 -152.45 91.62 -79.37
C VAL A 80 -153.89 92.05 -79.71
N SER A 81 -154.07 93.30 -80.17
CA SER A 81 -155.34 93.86 -80.62
C SER A 81 -155.91 93.18 -81.89
N ALA A 82 -155.05 92.58 -82.72
CA ALA A 82 -155.43 91.82 -83.91
C ALA A 82 -155.59 90.31 -83.62
N SER A 83 -155.41 89.87 -82.37
CA SER A 83 -155.59 88.47 -81.99
C SER A 83 -157.08 88.09 -82.00
N PRO A 84 -157.49 86.96 -82.62
CA PRO A 84 -158.90 86.58 -82.71
C PRO A 84 -159.62 86.51 -81.36
N ALA A 85 -158.93 86.08 -80.30
CA ALA A 85 -159.50 86.04 -78.94
C ALA A 85 -159.81 87.45 -78.38
N PHE A 86 -159.07 88.48 -78.79
CA PHE A 86 -159.33 89.86 -78.38
C PHE A 86 -160.55 90.45 -79.09
N GLN A 87 -160.77 90.05 -80.34
CA GLN A 87 -161.92 90.44 -81.16
C GLN A 87 -163.21 89.75 -80.67
N CYS A 88 -163.18 88.43 -80.45
CA CYS A 88 -164.33 87.71 -79.87
C CYS A 88 -164.72 88.21 -78.47
N LEU A 89 -163.78 88.76 -77.69
CA LEU A 89 -164.09 89.42 -76.41
C LEU A 89 -164.89 90.72 -76.61
N ASP A 90 -164.59 91.54 -77.63
CA ASP A 90 -165.39 92.73 -77.97
C ASP A 90 -166.77 92.37 -78.55
N GLU A 91 -166.83 91.34 -79.42
CA GLU A 91 -168.11 90.83 -79.95
C GLU A 91 -169.05 90.41 -78.81
N LEU A 92 -168.56 89.63 -77.84
CA LEU A 92 -169.33 89.19 -76.66
C LEU A 92 -169.73 90.33 -75.70
N PHE A 93 -169.09 91.51 -75.80
CA PHE A 93 -169.51 92.72 -75.11
C PHE A 93 -170.59 93.47 -75.88
N GLN A 94 -170.49 93.59 -77.21
CA GLN A 94 -171.53 94.16 -78.07
C GLN A 94 -172.83 93.36 -78.01
N ASP A 95 -172.72 92.03 -77.87
CA ASP A 95 -173.83 91.09 -77.61
C ASP A 95 -174.48 91.24 -76.21
N GLY A 96 -173.97 92.14 -75.35
CA GLY A 96 -174.50 92.40 -74.00
C GLY A 96 -174.26 91.27 -72.98
N LYS A 97 -173.58 90.18 -73.37
CA LYS A 97 -173.36 88.98 -72.53
C LYS A 97 -172.24 89.15 -71.49
N LEU A 98 -171.39 90.16 -71.66
CA LEU A 98 -170.32 90.52 -70.71
C LEU A 98 -170.52 91.93 -70.17
N THR A 99 -170.41 92.10 -68.85
CA THR A 99 -170.31 93.43 -68.22
C THR A 99 -168.91 94.02 -68.45
N GLY A 100 -168.82 95.35 -68.61
CA GLY A 100 -167.56 96.02 -69.00
C GLY A 100 -166.38 95.75 -68.07
N THR A 101 -166.61 95.65 -66.77
CA THR A 101 -165.59 95.26 -65.77
C THR A 101 -165.05 93.85 -66.00
N ARG A 102 -165.87 92.93 -66.52
CA ARG A 102 -165.47 91.56 -66.84
C ARG A 102 -164.71 91.49 -68.16
N LEU A 103 -165.12 92.28 -69.17
CA LEU A 103 -164.37 92.47 -70.42
C LEU A 103 -162.95 92.95 -70.14
N ALA A 104 -162.81 94.05 -69.40
CA ALA A 104 -161.52 94.64 -69.08
C ALA A 104 -160.58 93.66 -68.36
N HIS A 105 -161.11 92.88 -67.41
CA HIS A 105 -160.31 91.88 -66.68
C HIS A 105 -159.90 90.67 -67.54
N LEU A 106 -160.73 90.25 -68.50
CA LEU A 106 -160.39 89.17 -69.44
C LEU A 106 -159.37 89.63 -70.48
N LYS A 107 -159.53 90.86 -71.02
CA LYS A 107 -158.55 91.48 -71.93
C LYS A 107 -157.20 91.67 -71.24
N ALA A 108 -157.16 92.22 -70.03
CA ALA A 108 -155.93 92.40 -69.26
C ALA A 108 -155.16 91.08 -69.08
N LYS A 109 -155.85 90.00 -68.66
CA LYS A 109 -155.22 88.67 -68.54
C LYS A 109 -154.70 88.09 -69.85
N TYR A 110 -155.34 88.42 -70.98
CA TYR A 110 -154.85 87.97 -72.29
C TYR A 110 -153.60 88.75 -72.74
N THR A 111 -153.53 90.06 -72.47
CA THR A 111 -152.30 90.84 -72.67
C THR A 111 -151.15 90.34 -71.79
N ASP A 112 -151.39 90.08 -70.49
CA ASP A 112 -150.37 89.56 -69.58
C ASP A 112 -149.80 88.20 -70.08
N LEU A 113 -150.68 87.31 -70.54
CA LEU A 113 -150.30 85.99 -71.05
C LEU A 113 -149.53 86.09 -72.37
N HIS A 114 -149.94 86.98 -73.27
CA HIS A 114 -149.22 87.22 -74.53
C HIS A 114 -147.84 87.87 -74.28
N GLU A 115 -147.74 88.83 -73.37
CA GLU A 115 -146.48 89.52 -73.08
C GLU A 115 -145.47 88.60 -72.36
N THR A 116 -145.95 87.70 -71.48
CA THR A 116 -145.09 86.67 -70.87
C THR A 116 -144.66 85.60 -71.88
N LEU A 117 -145.55 85.16 -72.78
CA LEU A 117 -145.17 84.28 -73.90
C LEU A 117 -144.11 84.95 -74.80
N LYS A 118 -144.29 86.23 -75.15
CA LYS A 118 -143.35 87.02 -75.95
C LYS A 118 -141.98 87.12 -75.27
N LYS A 119 -141.91 87.55 -74.01
CA LYS A 119 -140.64 87.66 -73.25
C LYS A 119 -139.91 86.31 -73.15
N THR A 120 -140.65 85.20 -73.05
CA THR A 120 -140.07 83.86 -73.02
C THR A 120 -139.47 83.48 -74.38
N ARG A 121 -140.20 83.72 -75.48
CA ARG A 121 -139.69 83.50 -76.86
C ARG A 121 -138.53 84.44 -77.23
N ASP A 122 -138.55 85.70 -76.79
CA ASP A 122 -137.46 86.65 -77.05
C ASP A 122 -136.17 86.21 -76.31
N ASN A 123 -136.28 85.69 -75.08
CA ASN A 123 -135.15 85.09 -74.35
C ASN A 123 -134.65 83.79 -74.99
N GLU A 124 -135.56 82.89 -75.39
CA GLU A 124 -135.21 81.65 -76.11
C GLU A 124 -134.51 81.96 -77.43
N SER A 125 -134.99 82.97 -78.18
CA SER A 125 -134.38 83.44 -79.43
C SER A 125 -133.00 84.06 -79.21
N ASN A 126 -132.78 84.82 -78.13
CA ASN A 126 -131.47 85.37 -77.80
C ASN A 126 -130.46 84.29 -77.38
N LEU A 127 -130.87 83.30 -76.60
CA LEU A 127 -130.03 82.13 -76.27
C LEU A 127 -129.74 81.29 -77.51
N LEU A 128 -130.73 81.10 -78.39
CA LEU A 128 -130.55 80.41 -79.66
C LEU A 128 -129.66 81.20 -80.63
N LYS A 129 -129.66 82.54 -80.58
CA LYS A 129 -128.70 83.39 -81.31
C LYS A 129 -127.29 83.19 -80.79
N GLN A 130 -127.06 83.25 -79.48
CA GLN A 130 -125.72 83.01 -78.92
C GLN A 130 -125.23 81.58 -79.21
N ALA A 131 -126.12 80.59 -79.12
CA ALA A 131 -125.82 79.22 -79.54
C ALA A 131 -125.52 79.13 -81.05
N LYS A 132 -126.27 79.83 -81.91
CA LYS A 132 -126.01 79.92 -83.36
C LYS A 132 -124.74 80.71 -83.67
N GLU A 133 -124.36 81.73 -82.91
CA GLU A 133 -123.12 82.49 -83.10
C GLU A 133 -121.89 81.64 -82.74
N VAL A 134 -121.94 80.93 -81.61
CA VAL A 134 -120.91 79.94 -81.24
C VAL A 134 -120.90 78.76 -82.22
N GLN A 135 -122.06 78.25 -82.65
CA GLN A 135 -122.14 77.18 -83.65
C GLN A 135 -121.65 77.64 -85.03
N VAL A 136 -121.91 78.88 -85.46
CA VAL A 136 -121.40 79.44 -86.72
C VAL A 136 -119.90 79.68 -86.65
N GLU A 137 -119.34 80.05 -85.50
CA GLU A 137 -117.89 80.13 -85.33
C GLU A 137 -117.23 78.73 -85.34
N LEU A 138 -117.87 77.74 -84.72
CA LEU A 138 -117.42 76.34 -84.74
C LEU A 138 -117.61 75.70 -86.13
N GLU A 139 -118.66 76.05 -86.86
CA GLU A 139 -118.89 75.67 -88.25
C GLU A 139 -117.97 76.44 -89.21
N ARG A 140 -117.59 77.68 -88.92
CA ARG A 140 -116.55 78.43 -89.68
C ARG A 140 -115.22 77.69 -89.59
N GLN A 141 -114.80 77.32 -88.39
CA GLN A 141 -113.57 76.54 -88.15
C GLN A 141 -113.65 75.13 -88.73
N ARG A 142 -114.82 74.45 -88.66
CA ARG A 142 -115.04 73.16 -89.33
C ARG A 142 -115.05 73.27 -90.86
N ILE A 143 -115.58 74.34 -91.44
CA ILE A 143 -115.57 74.58 -92.90
C ILE A 143 -114.17 74.96 -93.38
N GLU A 144 -113.35 75.63 -92.58
CA GLU A 144 -111.92 75.84 -92.89
C GLU A 144 -111.13 74.52 -92.88
N LEU A 145 -111.46 73.58 -91.98
CA LEU A 145 -110.92 72.21 -92.00
C LEU A 145 -111.47 71.36 -93.17
N GLU A 146 -112.78 71.35 -93.39
CA GLU A 146 -113.42 70.52 -94.43
C GLU A 146 -113.05 70.98 -95.86
N LYS A 147 -112.78 72.29 -96.06
CA LYS A 147 -112.18 72.83 -97.29
C LYS A 147 -110.70 72.50 -97.45
N ALA A 148 -109.99 72.10 -96.39
CA ALA A 148 -108.62 71.62 -96.49
C ALA A 148 -108.57 70.14 -96.91
N ASP A 149 -109.53 69.33 -96.44
CA ASP A 149 -109.54 67.88 -96.66
C ASP A 149 -110.24 67.44 -97.97
N ASN A 150 -111.27 68.16 -98.45
CA ASN A 150 -112.08 67.73 -99.60
C ASN A 150 -111.88 68.53 -100.91
N LEU A 151 -110.67 68.41 -101.48
CA LEU A 151 -110.38 68.52 -102.93
C LEU A 151 -110.57 69.94 -103.58
N PRO A 152 -110.18 70.18 -104.85
CA PRO A 152 -109.83 69.25 -105.93
C PRO A 152 -108.35 69.12 -106.26
N ASP A 153 -107.96 67.88 -106.56
CA ASP A 153 -106.77 67.58 -107.33
C ASP A 153 -106.94 68.10 -108.79
N LYS A 154 -105.85 68.59 -109.40
CA LYS A 154 -105.78 69.24 -110.73
C LYS A 154 -106.43 70.64 -110.87
N THR A 155 -105.69 71.69 -110.51
CA THR A 155 -105.21 72.65 -111.54
C THR A 155 -104.16 73.64 -111.02
N SER A 156 -103.19 73.93 -111.88
CA SER A 156 -102.32 75.14 -111.92
C SER A 156 -101.34 75.39 -110.76
N ASN A 157 -100.07 75.60 -111.14
CA ASN A 157 -99.01 76.05 -110.25
C ASN A 157 -99.35 77.40 -109.59
N SER A 158 -99.21 77.49 -108.27
CA SER A 158 -99.25 78.76 -107.52
C SER A 158 -98.27 78.73 -106.34
N GLU A 159 -97.70 79.89 -106.01
CA GLU A 159 -96.59 80.06 -105.06
C GLU A 159 -96.92 79.59 -103.64
N VAL A 160 -98.21 79.56 -103.30
CA VAL A 160 -98.78 79.01 -102.06
C VAL A 160 -98.24 77.60 -101.75
N VAL A 161 -98.03 76.77 -102.77
CA VAL A 161 -97.51 75.38 -102.59
C VAL A 161 -96.05 75.36 -102.12
N ASN A 162 -95.23 76.33 -102.52
CA ASN A 162 -93.86 76.43 -102.04
C ASN A 162 -93.81 76.94 -100.60
N ILE A 163 -94.58 77.98 -100.27
CA ILE A 163 -94.69 78.51 -98.90
C ILE A 163 -95.22 77.41 -97.94
N ARG A 164 -96.24 76.64 -98.35
CA ARG A 164 -96.77 75.52 -97.54
C ARG A 164 -95.73 74.41 -97.31
N ARG A 165 -94.76 74.22 -98.23
CA ARG A 165 -93.63 73.28 -98.07
C ARG A 165 -92.59 73.78 -97.07
N GLU A 166 -92.31 75.08 -97.02
CA GLU A 166 -91.39 75.66 -96.03
C GLU A 166 -92.00 75.75 -94.63
N ILE A 167 -93.30 76.03 -94.54
CA ILE A 167 -94.05 75.95 -93.27
C ILE A 167 -94.04 74.51 -92.74
N LEU A 168 -94.34 73.50 -93.56
CA LEU A 168 -94.25 72.09 -93.15
C LEU A 168 -92.85 71.69 -92.66
N LYS A 169 -91.78 72.12 -93.35
CA LYS A 169 -90.41 71.91 -92.84
C LYS A 169 -90.17 72.57 -91.49
N SER A 170 -90.68 73.78 -91.29
CA SER A 170 -90.48 74.56 -90.06
C SER A 170 -91.29 74.00 -88.88
N VAL A 171 -92.49 73.46 -89.14
CA VAL A 171 -93.31 72.75 -88.14
C VAL A 171 -92.64 71.43 -87.76
N ASN A 172 -92.28 70.58 -88.73
CA ASN A 172 -91.60 69.32 -88.45
C ASN A 172 -90.29 69.53 -87.66
N ALA A 173 -89.50 70.56 -88.02
CA ALA A 173 -88.27 70.89 -87.28
C ALA A 173 -88.54 71.41 -85.86
N LYS A 174 -89.66 72.09 -85.61
CA LYS A 174 -90.10 72.47 -84.26
C LYS A 174 -90.50 71.23 -83.46
N ASP A 175 -91.23 70.31 -84.06
CA ASP A 175 -91.73 69.13 -83.37
C ASP A 175 -90.58 68.13 -83.07
N GLU A 176 -89.58 68.00 -83.96
CA GLU A 176 -88.30 67.33 -83.68
C GLU A 176 -87.53 67.97 -82.51
N ILE A 177 -87.60 69.29 -82.35
CA ILE A 177 -87.00 70.01 -81.22
C ILE A 177 -87.78 69.74 -79.92
N LEU A 178 -89.11 69.70 -79.97
CA LEU A 178 -89.97 69.41 -78.80
C LEU A 178 -89.81 67.96 -78.33
N ASP A 179 -89.74 66.98 -79.24
CA ASP A 179 -89.43 65.59 -78.90
C ASP A 179 -88.03 65.47 -78.29
N ARG A 180 -87.05 66.24 -78.80
CA ARG A 180 -85.69 66.29 -78.25
C ARG A 180 -85.64 66.96 -76.87
N GLU A 181 -86.44 67.99 -76.63
CA GLU A 181 -86.59 68.65 -75.34
C GLU A 181 -87.27 67.70 -74.33
N TYR A 182 -88.31 66.99 -74.73
CA TYR A 182 -88.96 65.95 -73.91
C TYR A 182 -87.98 64.82 -73.55
N GLN A 183 -87.21 64.31 -74.52
CA GLN A 183 -86.17 63.30 -74.26
C GLN A 183 -85.06 63.82 -73.35
N LEU A 184 -84.66 65.09 -73.48
CA LEU A 184 -83.66 65.71 -72.60
C LEU A 184 -84.19 65.89 -71.18
N ASN A 185 -85.44 66.33 -71.01
CA ASN A 185 -86.07 66.49 -69.71
C ASN A 185 -86.29 65.14 -69.02
N TYR A 186 -86.81 64.12 -69.72
CA TYR A 186 -86.92 62.75 -69.19
C TYR A 186 -85.57 62.20 -68.73
N LYS A 187 -84.51 62.45 -69.51
CA LYS A 187 -83.15 62.03 -69.18
C LYS A 187 -82.55 62.84 -68.02
N PHE A 188 -82.92 64.11 -67.88
CA PHE A 188 -82.54 64.96 -66.74
C PHE A 188 -83.25 64.49 -65.45
N GLU A 189 -84.54 64.16 -65.51
CA GLU A 189 -85.31 63.56 -64.42
C GLU A 189 -84.62 62.27 -63.94
N THR A 190 -84.37 61.34 -64.89
CA THR A 190 -83.69 60.06 -64.64
C THR A 190 -82.32 60.26 -63.98
N LEU A 191 -81.46 61.13 -64.54
CA LEU A 191 -80.14 61.45 -63.98
C LEU A 191 -80.22 62.16 -62.62
N THR A 192 -81.31 62.88 -62.32
CA THR A 192 -81.54 63.52 -61.02
C THR A 192 -81.99 62.51 -59.97
N GLU A 193 -82.72 61.45 -60.37
CA GLU A 193 -83.07 60.33 -59.49
C GLU A 193 -81.88 59.39 -59.26
N GLU A 194 -81.12 59.05 -60.31
CA GLU A 194 -79.84 58.34 -60.19
C GLU A 194 -78.89 59.12 -59.26
N LYS A 195 -78.77 60.43 -59.43
CA LYS A 195 -78.00 61.30 -58.52
C LYS A 195 -78.52 61.23 -57.08
N LYS A 196 -79.83 61.29 -56.84
CA LYS A 196 -80.41 61.14 -55.49
C LYS A 196 -80.18 59.75 -54.88
N ILE A 197 -80.05 58.70 -55.71
CA ILE A 197 -79.71 57.35 -55.27
C ILE A 197 -78.22 57.30 -54.91
N LEU A 198 -77.34 57.77 -55.79
CA LEU A 198 -75.89 57.85 -55.57
C LEU A 198 -75.52 58.74 -54.37
N GLU A 199 -76.22 59.85 -54.13
CA GLU A 199 -76.05 60.69 -52.93
C GLU A 199 -76.46 59.95 -51.65
N LYS A 200 -77.50 59.11 -51.69
CA LYS A 200 -77.90 58.25 -50.56
C LYS A 200 -76.94 57.07 -50.34
N GLU A 201 -76.34 56.55 -51.39
CA GLU A 201 -75.32 55.49 -51.30
C GLU A 201 -73.97 56.04 -50.84
N PHE A 202 -73.58 57.22 -51.31
CA PHE A 202 -72.40 57.94 -50.81
C PHE A 202 -72.55 58.33 -49.34
N ALA A 203 -73.77 58.66 -48.88
CA ALA A 203 -74.10 58.84 -47.47
C ALA A 203 -74.17 57.53 -46.65
N ARG A 204 -74.19 56.36 -47.30
CA ARG A 204 -74.12 55.02 -46.67
C ARG A 204 -72.71 54.43 -46.65
N LEU A 205 -71.79 54.92 -47.49
CA LEU A 205 -70.37 54.59 -47.40
C LEU A 205 -69.79 55.16 -46.08
N PRO A 206 -69.06 54.37 -45.28
CA PRO A 206 -68.43 54.89 -44.07
C PRO A 206 -67.39 55.96 -44.42
N LYS A 207 -67.26 56.98 -43.58
CA LYS A 207 -66.30 58.07 -43.81
C LYS A 207 -64.88 57.50 -43.83
N GLN A 208 -64.02 58.05 -44.70
CA GLN A 208 -62.70 57.46 -44.99
C GLN A 208 -61.82 57.19 -43.75
N GLY A 209 -61.93 58.00 -42.69
CA GLY A 209 -61.23 57.75 -41.42
C GLY A 209 -61.72 56.52 -40.63
N GLU A 210 -62.95 56.06 -40.84
CA GLU A 210 -63.50 54.85 -40.21
C GLU A 210 -63.07 53.59 -40.96
N THR A 211 -63.03 53.61 -42.30
CA THR A 211 -62.44 52.52 -43.09
C THR A 211 -60.93 52.43 -42.87
N GLU A 212 -60.21 53.55 -42.82
CA GLU A 212 -58.78 53.56 -42.48
C GLU A 212 -58.50 53.08 -41.04
N LYS A 213 -59.36 53.41 -40.07
CA LYS A 213 -59.32 52.82 -38.73
C LYS A 213 -59.50 51.30 -38.80
N LYS A 214 -60.55 50.82 -39.45
CA LYS A 214 -60.87 49.39 -39.50
C LYS A 214 -59.83 48.58 -40.25
N ILE A 215 -59.19 49.17 -41.27
CA ILE A 215 -58.01 48.60 -41.94
C ILE A 215 -56.81 48.54 -40.98
N LYS A 216 -56.52 49.59 -40.20
CA LYS A 216 -55.45 49.57 -39.19
C LYS A 216 -55.71 48.60 -38.05
N GLU A 217 -56.96 48.49 -37.59
CA GLU A 217 -57.39 47.52 -36.56
C GLU A 217 -57.24 46.08 -37.08
N LEU A 218 -57.67 45.80 -38.32
CA LEU A 218 -57.45 44.50 -38.97
C LEU A 218 -55.97 44.22 -39.25
N GLN A 219 -55.15 45.22 -39.60
CA GLN A 219 -53.70 45.07 -39.76
C GLN A 219 -53.01 44.77 -38.42
N ALA A 220 -53.37 45.49 -37.35
CA ALA A 220 -52.88 45.23 -36.01
C ALA A 220 -53.25 43.81 -35.54
N ALA A 221 -54.51 43.40 -35.71
CA ALA A 221 -54.95 42.04 -35.40
C ALA A 221 -54.23 40.98 -36.26
N CYS A 222 -53.99 41.24 -37.56
CA CYS A 222 -53.19 40.35 -38.41
C CYS A 222 -51.74 40.23 -37.93
N ASP A 223 -51.12 41.32 -37.48
CA ASP A 223 -49.73 41.31 -37.00
C ASP A 223 -49.60 40.76 -35.57
N GLU A 224 -50.66 40.87 -34.76
CA GLU A 224 -50.78 40.22 -33.46
C GLU A 224 -50.96 38.71 -33.60
N ILE A 225 -51.84 38.26 -34.51
CA ILE A 225 -51.97 36.83 -34.88
C ILE A 225 -50.66 36.29 -35.48
N LYS A 226 -49.91 37.06 -36.28
CA LYS A 226 -48.57 36.64 -36.74
C LYS A 226 -47.58 36.49 -35.58
N LYS A 227 -47.59 37.40 -34.60
CA LYS A 227 -46.76 37.28 -33.38
C LYS A 227 -47.15 36.06 -32.57
N GLU A 228 -48.45 35.80 -32.37
CA GLU A 228 -48.89 34.57 -31.70
C GLU A 228 -48.44 33.35 -32.50
N ILE A 229 -48.63 33.29 -33.81
CA ILE A 229 -48.17 32.16 -34.64
C ILE A 229 -46.65 31.94 -34.51
N MET A 230 -45.83 33.00 -34.53
CA MET A 230 -44.38 32.87 -34.30
C MET A 230 -44.06 32.40 -32.88
N GLN A 231 -44.77 32.90 -31.86
CA GLN A 231 -44.60 32.47 -30.48
C GLN A 231 -45.02 31.00 -30.29
N ARG A 232 -46.16 30.58 -30.83
CA ARG A 232 -46.64 29.19 -30.84
C ARG A 232 -45.69 28.26 -31.58
N GLN A 233 -45.02 28.73 -32.64
CA GLN A 233 -43.97 27.99 -33.34
C GLN A 233 -42.70 27.85 -32.49
N MET A 234 -42.31 28.90 -31.76
CA MET A 234 -41.19 28.85 -30.79
C MET A 234 -41.52 27.92 -29.61
N GLU A 235 -42.71 28.02 -29.03
CA GLU A 235 -43.24 27.13 -27.98
C GLU A 235 -43.25 25.67 -28.47
N ASN A 236 -43.78 25.39 -29.67
CA ASN A 236 -43.75 24.05 -30.26
C ASN A 236 -42.33 23.53 -30.55
N LYS A 237 -41.35 24.42 -30.76
CA LYS A 237 -39.95 24.04 -30.95
C LYS A 237 -39.29 23.69 -29.61
N SER A 238 -39.48 24.53 -28.58
CA SER A 238 -39.04 24.22 -27.21
C SER A 238 -39.65 22.90 -26.76
N LEU A 239 -40.98 22.78 -26.78
CA LEU A 239 -41.68 21.57 -26.33
C LEU A 239 -41.24 20.30 -27.06
N LYS A 240 -40.79 20.37 -28.32
CA LYS A 240 -40.18 19.23 -29.02
C LYS A 240 -38.76 18.93 -28.53
N GLU A 241 -37.94 19.95 -28.33
CA GLU A 241 -36.58 19.81 -27.79
C GLU A 241 -36.60 19.31 -26.33
N ASP A 242 -37.57 19.76 -25.53
CA ASP A 242 -37.88 19.31 -24.17
C ASP A 242 -38.40 17.86 -24.14
N LEU A 243 -39.28 17.47 -25.06
CA LEU A 243 -39.80 16.10 -25.17
C LEU A 243 -38.71 15.14 -25.68
N GLU A 244 -37.85 15.55 -26.60
CA GLU A 244 -36.63 14.82 -26.96
C GLU A 244 -35.65 14.70 -25.79
N GLY A 245 -35.44 15.78 -25.02
CA GLY A 245 -34.61 15.79 -23.81
C GLY A 245 -35.13 14.80 -22.76
N ASN A 246 -36.43 14.84 -22.47
CA ASN A 246 -37.09 13.92 -21.56
C ASN A 246 -37.05 12.47 -22.05
N ASN A 247 -37.24 12.22 -23.35
CA ASN A 247 -37.07 10.87 -23.92
C ASN A 247 -35.64 10.34 -23.76
N ARG A 248 -34.62 11.18 -23.97
CA ARG A 248 -33.21 10.82 -23.73
C ARG A 248 -32.95 10.54 -22.25
N GLN A 249 -33.52 11.34 -21.34
CA GLN A 249 -33.43 11.12 -19.90
C GLN A 249 -34.11 9.81 -19.48
N ILE A 250 -35.32 9.51 -19.97
CA ILE A 250 -36.04 8.26 -19.70
C ILE A 250 -35.23 7.02 -20.16
N ILE A 251 -34.47 7.12 -21.26
CA ILE A 251 -33.58 6.04 -21.72
C ILE A 251 -32.38 5.87 -20.78
N ILE A 252 -31.82 6.97 -20.26
CA ILE A 252 -30.73 6.94 -19.26
C ILE A 252 -31.25 6.35 -17.94
N ASP A 253 -32.39 6.83 -17.43
CA ASP A 253 -32.98 6.40 -16.17
C ASP A 253 -33.37 4.93 -16.19
N LYS A 254 -33.90 4.41 -17.31
CA LYS A 254 -34.13 2.97 -17.52
C LYS A 254 -32.83 2.17 -17.44
N LYS A 255 -31.76 2.64 -18.08
CA LYS A 255 -30.46 1.97 -18.09
C LYS A 255 -29.75 2.02 -16.73
N ASP A 256 -29.99 3.06 -15.92
CA ASP A 256 -29.50 3.15 -14.55
C ASP A 256 -30.36 2.32 -13.58
N PHE A 257 -31.67 2.19 -13.84
CA PHE A 257 -32.55 1.25 -13.13
C PHE A 257 -32.17 -0.22 -13.40
N GLU A 258 -31.86 -0.59 -14.64
CA GLU A 258 -31.36 -1.92 -15.01
C GLU A 258 -30.08 -2.28 -14.23
N LYS A 259 -29.11 -1.34 -14.13
CA LYS A 259 -27.90 -1.53 -13.30
C LYS A 259 -28.22 -1.70 -11.82
N LEU A 260 -29.17 -0.93 -11.28
CA LEU A 260 -29.59 -1.04 -9.88
C LEU A 260 -30.27 -2.39 -9.59
N VAL A 261 -30.97 -2.97 -10.57
CA VAL A 261 -31.48 -4.34 -10.48
C VAL A 261 -30.32 -5.35 -10.48
N ASP A 262 -29.38 -5.25 -11.42
CA ASP A 262 -28.16 -6.10 -11.47
C ASP A 262 -27.33 -6.03 -10.17
N GLU A 263 -27.18 -4.83 -9.60
CA GLU A 263 -26.49 -4.60 -8.34
C GLU A 263 -27.26 -5.18 -7.15
N MET A 264 -28.59 -5.05 -7.11
CA MET A 264 -29.40 -5.68 -6.07
C MET A 264 -29.44 -7.22 -6.19
N GLU A 265 -29.34 -7.79 -7.39
CA GLU A 265 -29.17 -9.25 -7.55
C GLU A 265 -27.78 -9.72 -7.09
N LYS A 266 -26.71 -8.97 -7.37
CA LYS A 266 -25.38 -9.22 -6.81
C LYS A 266 -25.40 -9.18 -5.28
N PHE A 267 -25.95 -8.12 -4.68
CA PHE A 267 -26.06 -8.01 -3.22
C PHE A 267 -26.93 -9.11 -2.59
N LYS A 268 -27.92 -9.67 -3.30
CA LYS A 268 -28.63 -10.89 -2.86
C LYS A 268 -27.72 -12.13 -2.89
N GLY A 269 -26.90 -12.29 -3.93
CA GLY A 269 -25.88 -13.34 -4.00
C GLY A 269 -24.83 -13.21 -2.88
N ASP A 270 -24.34 -12.00 -2.64
CA ASP A 270 -23.38 -11.69 -1.57
C ASP A 270 -24.00 -11.96 -0.20
N LEU A 271 -25.28 -11.61 0.03
CA LEU A 271 -25.99 -11.93 1.28
C LEU A 271 -26.12 -13.43 1.51
N VAL A 272 -26.29 -14.24 0.45
CA VAL A 272 -26.27 -15.70 0.55
C VAL A 272 -24.87 -16.23 0.88
N GLN A 273 -23.80 -15.63 0.33
CA GLN A 273 -22.43 -15.96 0.75
C GLN A 273 -22.17 -15.57 2.21
N VAL A 274 -22.58 -14.37 2.64
CA VAL A 274 -22.45 -13.88 4.03
C VAL A 274 -23.16 -14.81 5.02
N ASN A 275 -24.31 -15.37 4.68
CA ASN A 275 -24.98 -16.39 5.52
C ASN A 275 -24.19 -17.71 5.66
N SER A 276 -23.19 -17.98 4.81
CA SER A 276 -22.27 -19.11 4.97
C SER A 276 -21.05 -18.81 5.86
N VAL A 277 -20.70 -17.53 6.00
CA VAL A 277 -19.50 -17.06 6.74
C VAL A 277 -19.51 -17.47 8.23
N PRO A 278 -20.63 -17.47 9.00
CA PRO A 278 -20.63 -17.97 10.38
C PRO A 278 -20.11 -19.40 10.54
N ASN A 279 -20.40 -20.28 9.58
CA ASN A 279 -19.91 -21.67 9.58
C ASN A 279 -18.44 -21.81 9.15
N GLN A 280 -17.90 -20.81 8.44
CA GLN A 280 -16.48 -20.73 8.12
C GLN A 280 -15.71 -20.16 9.31
N LEU A 281 -16.14 -19.03 9.86
CA LEU A 281 -15.58 -18.40 11.07
C LEU A 281 -15.55 -19.34 12.28
N MET A 282 -16.53 -20.24 12.43
CA MET A 282 -16.52 -21.24 13.50
C MET A 282 -15.38 -22.26 13.31
N LYS A 283 -15.14 -22.73 12.08
CA LYS A 283 -14.02 -23.63 11.75
C LYS A 283 -12.67 -22.92 11.82
N GLU A 284 -12.61 -21.64 11.47
CA GLU A 284 -11.42 -20.81 11.61
C GLU A 284 -11.11 -20.49 13.07
N LYS A 285 -12.13 -20.24 13.90
CA LYS A 285 -11.98 -20.15 15.36
C LYS A 285 -11.41 -21.43 15.95
N ASP A 286 -11.92 -22.60 15.57
CA ASP A 286 -11.38 -23.89 16.03
C ASP A 286 -9.94 -24.12 15.55
N LYS A 287 -9.60 -23.70 14.32
CA LYS A 287 -8.24 -23.77 13.77
C LYS A 287 -7.29 -22.82 14.51
N LEU A 288 -7.72 -21.58 14.76
CA LEU A 288 -6.98 -20.59 15.55
C LEU A 288 -6.82 -21.02 17.01
N GLN A 289 -7.83 -21.66 17.62
CA GLN A 289 -7.73 -22.19 18.98
C GLN A 289 -6.73 -23.35 19.06
N ARG A 290 -6.68 -24.22 18.03
CA ARG A 290 -5.64 -25.27 17.92
C ARG A 290 -4.26 -24.67 17.73
N GLN A 291 -4.11 -23.68 16.86
CA GLN A 291 -2.85 -22.96 16.66
C GLN A 291 -2.40 -22.21 17.92
N PHE A 292 -3.31 -21.57 18.64
CA PHE A 292 -3.06 -20.93 19.93
C PHE A 292 -2.60 -21.96 20.97
N ASN A 293 -3.28 -23.10 21.08
CA ASN A 293 -2.90 -24.19 22.00
C ASN A 293 -1.56 -24.85 21.60
N GLU A 294 -1.16 -24.83 20.33
CA GLU A 294 0.18 -25.22 19.89
C GLU A 294 1.24 -24.16 20.20
N ILE A 295 0.91 -22.88 20.06
CA ILE A 295 1.82 -21.75 20.36
C ILE A 295 2.04 -21.65 21.86
N ASP A 296 1.00 -21.78 22.69
CA ASP A 296 1.09 -21.86 24.16
C ASP A 296 1.97 -23.04 24.62
N LYS A 297 1.86 -24.20 23.96
CA LYS A 297 2.76 -25.34 24.20
C LYS A 297 4.20 -25.04 23.77
N ARG A 298 4.41 -24.47 22.58
CA ARG A 298 5.75 -24.07 22.09
C ARG A 298 6.38 -22.99 22.99
N GLN A 299 5.58 -22.06 23.49
CA GLN A 299 6.02 -21.04 24.44
C GLN A 299 6.44 -21.70 25.75
N LYS A 300 5.63 -22.59 26.33
CA LYS A 300 6.00 -23.33 27.55
C LYS A 300 7.24 -24.21 27.37
N THR A 301 7.46 -24.83 26.21
CA THR A 301 8.73 -25.53 25.94
C THR A 301 9.90 -24.55 25.83
N LEU A 302 9.74 -23.44 25.12
CA LEU A 302 10.78 -22.40 25.01
C LEU A 302 11.09 -21.74 26.36
N ASP A 303 10.12 -21.55 27.24
CA ASP A 303 10.32 -21.04 28.61
C ASP A 303 11.14 -22.05 29.45
N THR A 304 10.86 -23.35 29.32
CA THR A 304 11.69 -24.39 29.98
C THR A 304 13.09 -24.51 29.37
N GLU A 305 13.23 -24.40 28.04
CA GLU A 305 14.52 -24.35 27.37
C GLU A 305 15.31 -23.11 27.79
N HIS A 306 14.66 -21.95 27.91
CA HIS A 306 15.28 -20.71 28.35
C HIS A 306 15.77 -20.78 29.81
N GLU A 307 15.01 -21.37 30.74
CA GLU A 307 15.52 -21.59 32.10
C GLU A 307 16.65 -22.64 32.16
N THR A 308 16.60 -23.74 31.38
CA THR A 308 17.73 -24.67 31.33
C THR A 308 19.00 -24.06 30.70
N LEU A 309 18.85 -23.16 29.71
CA LEU A 309 19.94 -22.35 29.15
C LEU A 309 20.46 -21.32 30.17
N LYS A 310 19.59 -20.70 30.96
CA LYS A 310 19.93 -19.74 32.01
C LYS A 310 20.66 -20.40 33.19
N ASP A 311 20.27 -21.62 33.58
CA ASP A 311 21.01 -22.42 34.56
C ASP A 311 22.32 -22.96 33.98
N SER A 312 22.35 -23.34 32.70
CA SER A 312 23.60 -23.67 32.00
C SER A 312 24.55 -22.46 31.96
N LEU A 313 24.04 -21.25 31.74
CA LEU A 313 24.81 -20.00 31.78
C LEU A 313 25.35 -19.70 33.18
N LYS A 314 24.58 -19.93 34.26
CA LYS A 314 25.08 -19.85 35.64
C LYS A 314 26.22 -20.85 35.87
N PHE A 315 26.06 -22.09 35.41
CA PHE A 315 27.09 -23.13 35.51
C PHE A 315 28.36 -22.77 34.74
N PHE A 316 28.25 -22.25 33.51
CA PHE A 316 29.40 -21.78 32.72
C PHE A 316 30.02 -20.50 33.29
N ALA A 317 29.23 -19.61 33.90
CA ALA A 317 29.75 -18.43 34.59
C ALA A 317 30.59 -18.82 35.81
N LYS A 318 30.07 -19.71 36.67
CA LYS A 318 30.84 -20.25 37.80
C LYS A 318 32.08 -21.02 37.33
N LYS A 319 31.94 -21.90 36.33
CA LYS A 319 33.09 -22.64 35.78
C LYS A 319 34.15 -21.71 35.17
N LYS A 320 33.76 -20.53 34.67
CA LYS A 320 34.70 -19.50 34.22
C LYS A 320 35.42 -18.83 35.39
N GLU A 321 34.72 -18.59 36.50
CA GLU A 321 35.26 -18.09 37.77
C GLU A 321 36.29 -19.08 38.35
N ASP A 322 35.89 -20.35 38.51
CA ASP A 322 36.76 -21.46 38.92
C ASP A 322 38.05 -21.53 38.04
N LEU A 323 37.90 -21.37 36.71
CA LEU A 323 39.02 -21.37 35.76
C LEU A 323 39.86 -20.09 35.76
N THR A 324 39.33 -18.94 36.20
CA THR A 324 40.15 -17.73 36.41
C THR A 324 40.98 -17.81 37.67
N ASP A 325 40.48 -18.49 38.71
CA ASP A 325 41.22 -18.74 39.94
C ASP A 325 42.32 -19.78 39.72
N GLU A 326 42.02 -20.92 39.06
CA GLU A 326 43.04 -21.90 38.63
C GLU A 326 44.12 -21.24 37.76
N LYS A 327 43.73 -20.35 36.83
CA LYS A 327 44.67 -19.57 36.02
C LYS A 327 45.54 -18.64 36.88
N PHE A 328 44.97 -17.97 37.88
CA PHE A 328 45.72 -17.09 38.77
C PHE A 328 46.72 -17.89 39.62
N GLU A 329 46.32 -19.02 40.20
CA GLU A 329 47.23 -19.91 40.91
C GLU A 329 48.39 -20.37 40.03
N LEU A 330 48.09 -20.85 38.81
CA LEU A 330 49.11 -21.25 37.83
C LEU A 330 50.03 -20.08 37.41
N GLU A 331 49.52 -18.86 37.28
CA GLU A 331 50.34 -17.68 37.00
C GLU A 331 51.27 -17.35 38.20
N THR A 332 50.82 -17.50 39.45
CA THR A 332 51.72 -17.36 40.62
C THR A 332 52.79 -18.45 40.68
N GLU A 333 52.45 -19.70 40.32
CA GLU A 333 53.40 -20.82 40.33
C GLU A 333 54.43 -20.70 39.20
N VAL A 334 54.01 -20.20 38.03
CA VAL A 334 54.93 -19.81 36.94
C VAL A 334 55.87 -18.68 37.39
N GLU A 335 55.41 -17.69 38.15
CA GLU A 335 56.26 -16.60 38.64
C GLU A 335 57.27 -17.08 39.69
N LYS A 336 56.86 -17.97 40.61
CA LYS A 336 57.77 -18.70 41.51
C LYS A 336 58.82 -19.47 40.70
N GLY A 337 58.37 -20.20 39.67
CA GLY A 337 59.24 -20.95 38.76
C GLY A 337 60.28 -20.08 38.05
N LYS A 338 59.90 -18.90 37.54
CA LYS A 338 60.85 -17.92 36.99
C LYS A 338 61.86 -17.48 38.03
N SER A 339 61.41 -17.09 39.23
CA SER A 339 62.31 -16.60 40.28
C SER A 339 63.35 -17.65 40.71
N LEU A 340 62.99 -18.93 40.70
CA LEU A 340 63.89 -20.05 40.94
C LEU A 340 64.86 -20.27 39.78
N VAL A 341 64.39 -20.15 38.53
CA VAL A 341 65.24 -20.21 37.33
C VAL A 341 66.26 -19.06 37.32
N ASP A 342 65.86 -17.84 37.70
CA ASP A 342 66.77 -16.69 37.77
C ASP A 342 67.79 -16.84 38.91
N GLN A 343 67.40 -17.37 40.07
CA GLN A 343 68.35 -17.76 41.12
C GLN A 343 69.37 -18.79 40.59
N LYS A 344 68.92 -19.84 39.89
CA LYS A 344 69.84 -20.83 39.29
C LYS A 344 70.69 -20.27 38.15
N ASN A 345 70.19 -19.30 37.38
CA ASN A 345 71.01 -18.54 36.43
C ASN A 345 72.08 -17.72 37.15
N THR A 346 71.80 -17.13 38.31
CA THR A 346 72.85 -16.43 39.10
C THR A 346 73.89 -17.38 39.69
N GLU A 347 73.48 -18.56 40.21
CA GLU A 347 74.42 -19.61 40.65
C GLU A 347 75.32 -20.09 39.50
N VAL A 348 74.75 -20.39 38.33
CA VAL A 348 75.53 -20.79 37.14
C VAL A 348 76.51 -19.71 36.72
N ASN A 349 76.12 -18.42 36.77
CA ASN A 349 77.03 -17.31 36.48
C ASN A 349 78.13 -17.11 37.53
N MET A 350 77.93 -17.52 38.78
CA MET A 350 78.99 -17.59 39.79
C MET A 350 79.95 -18.74 39.51
N ILE A 351 79.43 -19.95 39.29
CA ILE A 351 80.22 -21.15 38.99
C ILE A 351 81.04 -20.96 37.69
N LEU A 352 80.51 -20.27 36.68
CA LEU A 352 81.27 -19.93 35.47
C LEU A 352 82.47 -19.00 35.76
N LYS A 353 82.32 -18.03 36.68
CA LYS A 353 83.44 -17.17 37.13
C LYS A 353 84.46 -17.94 37.96
N GLU A 354 84.02 -18.89 38.78
CA GLU A 354 84.93 -19.78 39.53
C GLU A 354 85.72 -20.69 38.58
N ILE A 355 85.08 -21.24 37.54
CA ILE A 355 85.76 -22.00 36.47
C ILE A 355 86.74 -21.12 35.68
N GLU A 356 86.40 -19.86 35.42
CA GLU A 356 87.28 -18.91 34.74
C GLU A 356 88.49 -18.51 35.61
N ALA A 357 88.28 -18.30 36.91
CA ALA A 357 89.36 -18.10 37.88
C ALA A 357 90.29 -19.33 37.96
N ALA A 358 89.73 -20.54 38.07
CA ALA A 358 90.50 -21.79 38.11
C ALA A 358 91.29 -22.04 36.81
N LYS A 359 90.77 -21.64 35.64
CA LYS A 359 91.52 -21.67 34.37
C LYS A 359 92.69 -20.70 34.36
N ASN A 360 92.52 -19.49 34.91
CA ASN A 360 93.61 -18.52 35.03
C ASN A 360 94.69 -19.03 36.00
N GLU A 361 94.30 -19.64 37.12
CA GLU A 361 95.21 -20.29 38.06
C GLU A 361 95.97 -21.47 37.40
N GLN A 362 95.26 -22.34 36.66
CA GLN A 362 95.90 -23.40 35.87
C GLN A 362 96.92 -22.81 34.87
N ALA A 363 96.59 -21.74 34.16
CA ALA A 363 97.49 -21.10 33.21
C ALA A 363 98.75 -20.53 33.90
N THR A 364 98.64 -19.99 35.12
CA THR A 364 99.83 -19.59 35.90
C THR A 364 100.67 -20.80 36.33
N LEU A 365 100.05 -21.88 36.79
CA LEU A 365 100.74 -23.12 37.19
C LEU A 365 101.43 -23.82 36.00
N GLU A 366 100.89 -23.72 34.79
CA GLU A 366 101.54 -24.19 33.57
C GLU A 366 102.75 -23.32 33.17
N GLY A 367 102.70 -22.01 33.41
CA GLY A 367 103.85 -21.10 33.28
C GLY A 367 104.97 -21.40 34.30
N ASP A 368 104.61 -21.61 35.56
CA ASP A 368 105.55 -22.00 36.62
C ASP A 368 106.17 -23.37 36.34
N LYS A 369 105.37 -24.35 35.91
CA LYS A 369 105.88 -25.63 35.42
C LYS A 369 106.86 -25.45 34.25
N GLY A 370 106.56 -24.56 33.31
CA GLY A 370 107.44 -24.25 32.17
C GLY A 370 108.80 -23.69 32.59
N THR A 371 108.83 -22.75 33.54
CA THR A 371 110.08 -22.19 34.07
C THR A 371 110.86 -23.22 34.92
N ILE A 372 110.18 -24.04 35.71
CA ILE A 372 110.79 -25.17 36.44
C ILE A 372 111.40 -26.19 35.46
N GLU A 373 110.70 -26.56 34.38
CA GLU A 373 111.24 -27.43 33.34
C GLU A 373 112.48 -26.84 32.65
N MET A 374 112.50 -25.52 32.38
CA MET A 374 113.69 -24.85 31.85
C MET A 374 114.87 -24.89 32.82
N GLY A 375 114.63 -24.65 34.11
CA GLY A 375 115.64 -24.79 35.16
C GLY A 375 116.18 -26.22 35.27
N LEU A 376 115.30 -27.22 35.21
CA LEU A 376 115.67 -28.64 35.26
C LEU A 376 116.51 -29.06 34.03
N ARG A 377 116.16 -28.55 32.84
CA ARG A 377 116.98 -28.71 31.61
C ARG A 377 118.35 -28.04 31.74
N HIS A 378 118.44 -26.86 32.37
CA HIS A 378 119.71 -26.18 32.65
C HIS A 378 120.60 -27.00 33.60
N ILE A 379 120.05 -27.47 34.72
CA ILE A 379 120.76 -28.32 35.70
C ILE A 379 121.22 -29.64 35.06
N MET A 380 120.44 -30.24 34.15
CA MET A 380 120.88 -31.42 33.39
C MET A 380 122.04 -31.12 32.44
N LEU A 381 122.08 -29.93 31.82
CA LEU A 381 123.18 -29.49 30.97
C LEU A 381 124.45 -29.23 31.81
N GLU A 382 124.34 -28.59 32.96
CA GLU A 382 125.45 -28.44 33.92
C GLU A 382 125.98 -29.80 34.38
N LYS A 383 125.10 -30.72 34.78
CA LYS A 383 125.47 -32.09 35.17
C LYS A 383 126.25 -32.81 34.05
N LYS A 384 125.85 -32.64 32.79
CA LYS A 384 126.59 -33.17 31.63
C LYS A 384 127.98 -32.51 31.53
N ASN A 385 128.06 -31.19 31.57
CA ASN A 385 129.32 -30.43 31.48
C ASN A 385 130.31 -30.84 32.60
N GLN A 386 129.82 -30.99 33.83
CA GLN A 386 130.59 -31.47 34.98
C GLN A 386 131.04 -32.93 34.80
N HIS A 387 130.19 -33.81 34.25
CA HIS A 387 130.58 -35.19 33.97
C HIS A 387 131.67 -35.27 32.89
N GLU A 388 131.61 -34.44 31.85
CA GLU A 388 132.67 -34.32 30.84
C GLU A 388 133.96 -33.71 31.41
N ALA A 389 133.87 -32.75 32.34
CA ALA A 389 135.03 -32.22 33.07
C ALA A 389 135.68 -33.29 33.96
N HIS A 390 134.89 -34.09 34.67
CA HIS A 390 135.38 -35.24 35.42
C HIS A 390 136.04 -36.29 34.50
N ALA A 391 135.46 -36.56 33.32
CA ALA A 391 136.03 -37.48 32.34
C ALA A 391 137.37 -36.98 31.75
N ARG A 392 137.52 -35.66 31.56
CA ARG A 392 138.81 -35.03 31.20
C ARG A 392 139.85 -35.23 32.30
N ARG A 393 139.55 -34.84 33.54
CA ARG A 393 140.44 -35.04 34.71
C ARG A 393 140.82 -36.51 34.95
N THR A 394 139.90 -37.44 34.72
CA THR A 394 140.17 -38.88 34.84
C THR A 394 141.22 -39.33 33.81
N ARG A 395 141.09 -38.88 32.55
CA ARG A 395 142.05 -39.18 31.47
C ARG A 395 143.42 -38.52 31.68
N GLU A 396 143.46 -37.36 32.33
CA GLU A 396 144.71 -36.70 32.75
C GLU A 396 145.41 -37.53 33.82
N LYS A 397 144.72 -37.84 34.93
CA LYS A 397 145.21 -38.74 35.99
C LYS A 397 145.66 -40.11 35.45
N ASP A 398 144.97 -40.68 34.46
CA ASP A 398 145.35 -41.95 33.82
C ASP A 398 146.56 -41.84 32.85
N ARG A 399 146.90 -40.63 32.38
CA ARG A 399 148.19 -40.37 31.70
C ARG A 399 149.31 -40.30 32.72
N ASP A 400 149.13 -39.51 33.78
CA ASP A 400 150.16 -39.28 34.80
C ASP A 400 150.57 -40.58 35.50
N LEU A 401 149.60 -41.46 35.77
CA LEU A 401 149.83 -42.80 36.33
C LEU A 401 150.63 -43.72 35.38
N LYS A 402 150.52 -43.54 34.05
CA LYS A 402 151.39 -44.22 33.07
C LYS A 402 152.80 -43.62 33.05
N THR A 403 152.92 -42.30 33.19
CA THR A 403 154.22 -41.61 33.30
C THR A 403 154.98 -42.08 34.54
N LEU A 404 154.29 -42.16 35.69
CA LEU A 404 154.83 -42.70 36.94
C LEU A 404 155.34 -44.13 36.78
N LYS A 405 154.50 -45.04 36.24
CA LYS A 405 154.91 -46.44 35.98
C LYS A 405 156.11 -46.58 35.04
N LYS A 406 156.31 -45.63 34.12
CA LYS A 406 157.50 -45.61 33.25
C LYS A 406 158.76 -45.22 34.02
N ALA A 407 158.65 -44.29 34.99
CA ALA A 407 159.76 -43.94 35.89
C ALA A 407 160.08 -45.07 36.89
N GLU A 408 159.06 -45.70 37.48
CA GLU A 408 159.21 -46.89 38.35
C GLU A 408 159.99 -48.02 37.65
N LEU A 409 159.70 -48.27 36.37
CA LEU A 409 160.41 -49.27 35.58
C LEU A 409 161.88 -48.89 35.31
N GLN A 410 162.18 -47.59 35.12
CA GLN A 410 163.56 -47.11 34.96
C GLN A 410 164.38 -47.25 36.24
N VAL A 411 163.78 -47.06 37.42
CA VAL A 411 164.42 -47.33 38.72
C VAL A 411 164.79 -48.81 38.84
N LYS A 412 163.87 -49.73 38.52
CA LYS A 412 164.14 -51.17 38.57
C LYS A 412 165.32 -51.61 37.69
N VAL A 413 165.42 -51.07 36.47
CA VAL A 413 166.55 -51.36 35.58
C VAL A 413 167.88 -50.84 36.16
N ALA A 414 167.90 -49.75 36.93
CA ALA A 414 169.08 -49.30 37.64
C ALA A 414 169.47 -50.24 38.81
N GLU A 415 168.50 -50.79 39.53
CA GLU A 415 168.72 -51.77 40.61
C GLU A 415 169.29 -53.09 40.09
N GLU A 416 168.78 -53.60 38.96
CA GLU A 416 169.27 -54.83 38.32
C GLU A 416 170.72 -54.69 37.81
N ASN A 417 171.09 -53.53 37.28
CA ASN A 417 172.47 -53.23 36.90
C ASN A 417 173.43 -53.23 38.12
N LEU A 418 173.00 -52.69 39.27
CA LEU A 418 173.79 -52.68 40.50
C LEU A 418 174.08 -54.10 41.03
N LEU A 419 173.13 -55.03 40.87
CA LEU A 419 173.32 -56.45 41.20
C LEU A 419 174.36 -57.12 40.29
N HIS A 420 174.34 -56.81 38.99
CA HIS A 420 175.32 -57.36 38.04
C HIS A 420 176.76 -56.96 38.43
N THR A 421 177.02 -55.70 38.77
CA THR A 421 178.35 -55.22 39.19
C THR A 421 178.88 -55.94 40.44
N ARG A 422 178.00 -56.33 41.37
CA ARG A 422 178.38 -57.06 42.59
C ARG A 422 178.87 -58.48 42.30
N SER A 423 178.21 -59.20 41.38
CA SER A 423 178.59 -60.59 41.03
C SER A 423 179.96 -60.70 40.35
N VAL A 424 180.42 -59.65 39.64
CA VAL A 424 181.75 -59.63 39.02
C VAL A 424 182.86 -59.59 40.08
N ASN A 425 182.69 -58.78 41.13
CA ASN A 425 183.66 -58.59 42.22
C ASN A 425 183.87 -59.89 43.05
N GLU A 426 182.82 -60.71 43.17
CA GLU A 426 182.87 -61.98 43.89
C GLU A 426 183.76 -63.02 43.18
N LYS A 427 183.75 -63.05 41.83
CA LYS A 427 184.57 -63.97 41.02
C LYS A 427 186.06 -63.62 41.02
N THR A 428 186.44 -62.36 41.21
CA THR A 428 187.85 -61.94 41.33
C THR A 428 188.47 -62.39 42.65
N LYS A 429 187.64 -62.66 43.67
CA LYS A 429 188.10 -62.99 45.02
C LYS A 429 188.54 -64.44 45.21
N SER A 430 188.10 -65.36 44.35
CA SER A 430 188.34 -66.81 44.48
C SER A 430 189.53 -67.34 43.66
N GLN A 431 190.41 -66.47 43.14
CA GLN A 431 191.57 -66.85 42.32
C GLN A 431 192.93 -66.70 43.02
N VAL A 432 192.95 -66.42 44.33
CA VAL A 432 194.17 -66.02 45.06
C VAL A 432 194.71 -67.09 46.03
N GLU A 433 193.90 -68.04 46.48
CA GLU A 433 194.33 -69.05 47.48
C GLU A 433 194.67 -70.40 46.82
N SER A 434 195.90 -70.52 46.31
CA SER A 434 196.42 -71.74 45.68
C SER A 434 197.81 -72.13 46.20
N LEU A 435 197.85 -73.18 47.05
CA LEU A 435 199.04 -73.93 47.50
C LEU A 435 200.07 -73.15 48.36
N PRO A 436 201.04 -73.83 49.03
CA PRO A 436 201.10 -75.24 49.46
C PRO A 436 201.35 -75.40 50.98
N LYS A 437 201.05 -76.58 51.54
CA LYS A 437 201.96 -77.28 52.47
C LYS A 437 201.61 -78.77 52.66
N ASP A 438 202.61 -79.54 53.08
CA ASP A 438 202.67 -81.01 53.05
C ASP A 438 201.66 -81.77 53.92
N ASP A 439 201.40 -83.00 53.45
CA ASP A 439 201.14 -84.27 54.13
C ASP A 439 200.68 -84.31 55.60
N GLY A 440 199.79 -85.29 55.86
CA GLY A 440 199.87 -86.04 57.12
C GLY A 440 198.54 -86.40 57.79
N SER A 441 198.18 -87.67 57.63
CA SER A 441 197.45 -88.51 58.60
C SER A 441 196.92 -87.89 59.91
N ILE A 442 195.60 -87.95 60.04
CA ILE A 442 194.81 -88.01 61.28
C ILE A 442 195.54 -88.67 62.47
N SER A 443 195.47 -88.05 63.65
CA SER A 443 195.12 -88.78 64.87
C SER A 443 194.30 -87.95 65.85
N LYS A 444 193.09 -88.41 66.17
CA LYS A 444 192.30 -87.89 67.30
C LYS A 444 191.55 -88.98 68.08
N LYS A 445 192.23 -90.09 68.33
CA LYS A 445 192.16 -90.77 69.63
C LYS A 445 193.40 -90.30 70.41
N LYS A 446 193.28 -89.78 71.63
CA LYS A 446 193.12 -90.53 72.88
C LYS A 446 194.11 -91.72 72.92
N ALA A 447 195.23 -91.62 73.62
CA ALA A 447 195.33 -91.51 75.08
C ALA A 447 194.88 -92.78 75.85
N ASP A 448 194.97 -93.93 75.19
CA ASP A 448 195.27 -95.23 75.82
C ASP A 448 196.45 -95.84 75.05
N LEU A 449 197.51 -96.23 75.77
CA LEU A 449 198.68 -97.08 75.41
C LEU A 449 199.26 -97.01 73.97
N ALA A 450 200.54 -96.68 73.72
CA ALA A 450 201.65 -96.26 74.57
C ALA A 450 202.05 -97.18 75.74
N LYS A 451 202.79 -98.27 75.43
CA LYS A 451 203.58 -99.11 76.36
C LYS A 451 202.81 -99.90 77.42
N GLU A 452 202.51 -101.16 77.08
CA GLU A 452 202.96 -102.28 77.92
C GLU A 452 204.02 -103.05 77.11
N VAL A 453 205.25 -103.19 77.64
CA VAL A 453 205.74 -104.31 78.48
C VAL A 453 206.29 -105.46 77.61
N GLU A 454 207.60 -105.38 77.38
CA GLU A 454 208.48 -106.53 77.19
C GLU A 454 208.62 -107.27 78.55
N MET A 455 208.59 -108.61 78.57
CA MET A 455 208.65 -109.49 79.78
C MET A 455 207.41 -109.36 80.72
N VAL A 456 206.72 -110.40 81.19
CA VAL A 456 206.96 -111.84 81.43
C VAL A 456 205.61 -112.57 81.28
N LYS A 457 205.47 -113.85 80.91
CA LYS A 457 206.39 -114.98 80.62
C LYS A 457 207.48 -114.58 79.62
N VAL A 458 208.77 -114.93 79.69
CA VAL A 458 209.61 -115.75 80.60
C VAL A 458 209.00 -117.05 81.12
N SER A 459 209.17 -118.08 80.29
CA SER A 459 210.02 -119.26 80.59
C SER A 459 210.33 -119.92 79.23
N LEU A 460 211.55 -120.05 78.71
CA LEU A 460 212.92 -119.97 79.28
C LEU A 460 213.96 -119.75 78.13
N ALA A 461 215.18 -119.18 78.24
CA ALA A 461 215.73 -118.03 78.98
C ALA A 461 217.22 -117.76 78.56
N LYS A 462 217.80 -116.63 78.99
CA LYS A 462 219.25 -116.33 79.20
C LYS A 462 220.24 -116.12 78.00
N HIS A 463 220.71 -114.86 77.89
CA HIS A 463 222.11 -114.41 78.12
C HIS A 463 223.15 -114.26 76.97
N ASN A 464 223.45 -112.98 76.64
CA ASN A 464 224.74 -112.32 76.34
C ASN A 464 225.75 -112.74 75.23
N LYS A 465 226.20 -111.69 74.50
CA LYS A 465 227.56 -111.38 73.98
C LYS A 465 228.23 -112.22 72.86
N VAL A 466 228.54 -111.49 71.77
CA VAL A 466 229.88 -111.35 71.11
C VAL A 466 230.43 -112.45 70.17
N THR A 467 230.46 -112.09 68.88
CA THR A 467 231.44 -112.37 67.78
C THR A 467 231.95 -113.79 67.41
N THR A 468 231.83 -114.06 66.09
CA THR A 468 232.82 -114.63 65.14
C THR A 468 233.24 -116.12 65.16
N ASP A 469 232.98 -116.72 63.98
CA ASP A 469 233.96 -117.43 63.10
C ASP A 469 234.19 -118.96 63.13
N LYS A 470 234.21 -119.51 61.89
CA LYS A 470 235.04 -120.62 61.33
C LYS A 470 234.98 -121.99 62.05
N HIS A 471 234.57 -123.09 61.42
CA HIS A 471 234.97 -123.68 60.13
C HIS A 471 233.78 -124.51 59.56
N ILE A 472 233.53 -124.65 58.24
CA ILE A 472 234.34 -125.21 57.13
C ILE A 472 234.65 -126.72 57.28
N ALA A 473 234.09 -127.51 56.35
CA ALA A 473 234.55 -128.83 55.90
C ALA A 473 234.50 -130.04 56.88
N LEU A 474 233.29 -130.43 57.31
CA LEU A 474 232.95 -131.86 57.44
C LEU A 474 231.44 -132.10 57.16
N GLU A 475 231.17 -132.75 56.02
CA GLU A 475 230.00 -133.61 55.73
C GLU A 475 228.61 -133.09 56.18
N THR A 476 227.84 -132.26 55.46
CA THR A 476 227.67 -132.08 54.00
C THR A 476 227.41 -133.34 53.17
N SER A 477 227.05 -134.48 53.79
CA SER A 477 226.63 -135.69 53.03
C SER A 477 225.39 -136.43 53.54
N ALA A 478 225.01 -136.33 54.82
CA ALA A 478 223.78 -136.97 55.32
C ALA A 478 222.49 -136.19 55.02
N ALA A 479 222.60 -134.88 54.75
CA ALA A 479 221.48 -133.94 54.85
C ALA A 479 220.48 -133.93 53.68
N GLN A 480 220.76 -134.60 52.55
CA GLN A 480 219.90 -134.51 51.35
C GLN A 480 218.81 -135.60 51.27
N GLU A 481 218.97 -136.76 51.91
CA GLU A 481 218.05 -137.88 51.71
C GLU A 481 216.73 -137.74 52.51
N GLN A 482 216.72 -137.01 53.62
CA GLN A 482 215.52 -136.80 54.46
C GLN A 482 214.63 -135.62 54.03
N ALA A 483 215.11 -134.71 53.17
CA ALA A 483 214.35 -133.52 52.79
C ALA A 483 213.12 -133.85 51.90
N LEU A 484 213.28 -134.79 50.96
CA LEU A 484 212.29 -135.09 49.93
C LEU A 484 211.02 -135.82 50.42
N LEU A 485 210.98 -136.29 51.67
CA LEU A 485 209.81 -136.99 52.22
C LEU A 485 208.76 -136.08 52.88
N TYR A 486 209.13 -134.86 53.28
CA TYR A 486 208.17 -133.92 53.89
C TYR A 486 207.33 -133.17 52.85
N GLU A 487 207.89 -132.83 51.69
CA GLU A 487 207.22 -132.01 50.67
C GLU A 487 205.95 -132.67 50.07
N GLN A 488 205.82 -134.00 50.17
CA GLN A 488 204.62 -134.74 49.75
C GLN A 488 203.41 -134.58 50.71
N SER A 489 203.63 -134.12 51.95
CA SER A 489 202.58 -133.91 52.95
C SER A 489 201.62 -132.78 52.54
N ASP A 490 202.19 -131.60 52.27
CA ASP A 490 201.46 -130.35 52.47
C ASP A 490 200.49 -130.04 51.33
N LEU A 491 200.82 -130.48 50.11
CA LEU A 491 199.97 -130.38 48.91
C LEU A 491 198.62 -131.09 49.03
N ARG A 492 198.41 -131.97 50.03
CA ARG A 492 197.11 -132.59 50.30
C ARG A 492 196.15 -131.71 51.10
N ILE A 493 196.64 -130.71 51.83
CA ILE A 493 195.80 -129.85 52.69
C ILE A 493 195.08 -128.80 51.85
N GLU A 494 195.78 -128.16 50.90
CA GLU A 494 195.29 -127.06 50.08
C GLU A 494 194.04 -127.43 49.23
N VAL A 495 193.98 -128.68 48.75
CA VAL A 495 192.84 -129.22 47.98
C VAL A 495 191.53 -129.23 48.79
N VAL A 496 191.60 -129.35 50.13
CA VAL A 496 190.43 -129.35 51.01
C VAL A 496 189.84 -127.94 51.16
N GLU A 497 190.69 -126.91 51.25
CA GLU A 497 190.24 -125.53 51.45
C GLU A 497 189.55 -124.95 50.21
N LEU A 498 190.04 -125.26 49.01
CA LEU A 498 189.45 -124.79 47.74
C LEU A 498 188.01 -125.29 47.55
N ASN A 499 187.71 -126.55 47.90
CA ASN A 499 186.36 -127.10 47.82
C ASN A 499 185.37 -126.39 48.76
N ARG A 500 185.81 -125.95 49.94
CA ARG A 500 184.98 -125.17 50.88
C ARG A 500 184.62 -123.79 50.32
N LEU A 501 185.54 -123.14 49.60
CA LEU A 501 185.30 -121.85 48.95
C LEU A 501 184.28 -121.94 47.81
N ALA A 502 184.30 -123.04 47.04
CA ALA A 502 183.35 -123.27 45.95
C ALA A 502 181.89 -123.36 46.44
N ALA A 503 181.65 -124.02 47.59
CA ALA A 503 180.32 -124.15 48.19
C ALA A 503 179.71 -122.79 48.57
N ILE A 504 180.45 -121.93 49.25
CA ILE A 504 179.99 -120.59 49.67
C ILE A 504 179.57 -119.74 48.46
N LYS A 505 180.26 -119.89 47.32
CA LYS A 505 179.92 -119.20 46.06
C LYS A 505 178.78 -119.83 45.26
N ALA A 506 178.26 -120.98 45.67
CA ALA A 506 176.96 -121.49 45.20
C ALA A 506 175.81 -120.81 45.97
N ASP A 507 175.88 -120.80 47.31
CA ASP A 507 174.85 -120.22 48.19
C ASP A 507 174.61 -118.72 47.90
N GLU A 508 175.68 -117.93 47.74
CA GLU A 508 175.58 -116.51 47.35
C GLU A 508 174.82 -116.30 46.03
N ARG A 509 174.95 -117.25 45.09
CA ARG A 509 174.33 -117.16 43.75
C ARG A 509 172.84 -117.47 43.82
N GLU A 510 172.47 -118.50 44.57
CA GLU A 510 171.06 -118.88 44.77
C GLU A 510 170.29 -117.85 45.61
N GLN A 511 170.96 -117.24 46.61
CA GLN A 511 170.36 -116.16 47.39
C GLN A 511 170.02 -114.94 46.53
N LYS A 512 170.94 -114.52 45.63
CA LYS A 512 170.69 -113.42 44.70
C LYS A 512 169.57 -113.73 43.69
N ALA A 513 169.44 -114.98 43.24
CA ALA A 513 168.34 -115.40 42.38
C ALA A 513 166.97 -115.25 43.08
N ARG A 514 166.86 -115.65 44.36
CA ARG A 514 165.66 -115.45 45.17
C ARG A 514 165.29 -113.97 45.34
N ASP A 515 166.27 -113.11 45.60
CA ASP A 515 166.01 -111.69 45.81
C ASP A 515 165.69 -110.93 44.51
N PHE A 516 166.23 -111.36 43.36
CA PHE A 516 165.80 -110.88 42.04
C PHE A 516 164.31 -111.20 41.79
N MET A 517 163.91 -112.46 41.95
CA MET A 517 162.52 -112.89 41.69
C MET A 517 161.50 -112.20 42.63
N ARG A 518 161.91 -111.86 43.86
CA ARG A 518 161.12 -111.04 44.79
C ARG A 518 160.97 -109.58 44.34
N ALA A 519 161.96 -109.02 43.65
CA ALA A 519 161.89 -107.67 43.09
C ALA A 519 161.00 -107.64 41.84
N GLU A 520 161.12 -108.63 40.96
CA GLU A 520 160.33 -108.82 39.74
C GLU A 520 158.81 -108.92 40.04
N ILE A 521 158.43 -109.76 41.02
CA ILE A 521 157.04 -109.88 41.47
C ILE A 521 156.49 -108.55 42.05
N ARG A 522 157.34 -107.73 42.70
CA ARG A 522 156.94 -106.41 43.20
C ARG A 522 156.79 -105.38 42.08
N PHE A 523 157.61 -105.48 41.02
CA PHE A 523 157.54 -104.60 39.87
C PHE A 523 156.23 -104.77 39.10
N HIS A 524 155.89 -106.00 38.68
CA HIS A 524 154.64 -106.25 37.97
C HIS A 524 153.39 -105.87 38.78
N LYS A 525 153.38 -106.10 40.10
CA LYS A 525 152.28 -105.64 40.93
C LYS A 525 152.12 -104.11 40.95
N ALA A 526 153.23 -103.36 40.90
CA ALA A 526 153.18 -101.91 40.79
C ALA A 526 152.68 -101.45 39.39
N GLU A 527 152.95 -102.21 38.33
CA GLU A 527 152.37 -101.97 36.99
C GLU A 527 150.85 -102.23 36.96
N GLU A 528 150.38 -103.31 37.59
CA GLU A 528 148.94 -103.61 37.74
C GLU A 528 148.20 -102.52 38.53
N ASP A 529 148.77 -102.07 39.66
CA ASP A 529 148.24 -100.97 40.46
C ASP A 529 148.23 -99.65 39.65
N LEU A 530 149.26 -99.38 38.84
CA LEU A 530 149.34 -98.20 37.97
C LEU A 530 148.25 -98.21 36.89
N GLN A 531 148.11 -99.31 36.14
CA GLN A 531 147.08 -99.47 35.11
C GLN A 531 145.66 -99.31 35.70
N THR A 532 145.44 -99.86 36.90
CA THR A 532 144.19 -99.70 37.65
C THR A 532 143.91 -98.24 38.02
N LYS A 533 144.94 -97.44 38.32
CA LYS A 533 144.81 -96.01 38.61
C LYS A 533 144.57 -95.16 37.36
N ASP A 534 145.24 -95.45 36.25
CA ASP A 534 145.02 -94.74 34.98
C ASP A 534 143.59 -94.95 34.44
N LEU A 535 143.04 -96.16 34.58
CA LEU A 535 141.63 -96.45 34.27
C LEU A 535 140.68 -95.61 35.15
N GLN A 536 140.94 -95.49 36.46
CA GLN A 536 140.16 -94.64 37.36
C GLN A 536 140.23 -93.15 36.94
N ILE A 537 141.42 -92.66 36.57
CA ILE A 537 141.62 -91.27 36.10
C ILE A 537 140.87 -91.00 34.78
N ALA A 538 140.89 -91.94 33.84
CA ALA A 538 140.14 -91.84 32.59
C ALA A 538 138.63 -91.73 32.83
N ASP A 539 138.10 -92.57 33.73
CA ASP A 539 136.68 -92.62 34.07
C ASP A 539 136.21 -91.35 34.81
N HIS A 540 137.05 -90.78 35.67
CA HIS A 540 136.80 -89.48 36.31
C HIS A 540 136.80 -88.32 35.31
N ARG A 541 137.78 -88.25 34.39
CA ARG A 541 137.82 -87.24 33.31
C ARG A 541 136.60 -87.33 32.38
N LYS A 542 136.10 -88.53 32.12
CA LYS A 542 134.86 -88.74 31.36
C LYS A 542 133.65 -88.13 32.09
N LYS A 543 133.49 -88.43 33.38
CA LYS A 543 132.42 -87.90 34.24
C LYS A 543 132.47 -86.38 34.36
N GLU A 544 133.67 -85.79 34.50
CA GLU A 544 133.88 -84.34 34.49
C GLU A 544 133.34 -83.70 33.19
N LYS A 545 133.74 -84.24 32.03
CA LYS A 545 133.30 -83.75 30.71
C LYS A 545 131.79 -83.92 30.47
N GLU A 546 131.20 -85.01 30.94
CA GLU A 546 129.74 -85.21 30.91
C GLU A 546 129.00 -84.15 31.76
N MET A 547 129.52 -83.80 32.94
CA MET A 547 128.93 -82.79 33.81
C MET A 547 129.12 -81.37 33.26
N GLU A 548 130.28 -81.06 32.66
CA GLU A 548 130.51 -79.79 31.96
C GLU A 548 129.55 -79.61 30.77
N THR A 549 129.26 -80.70 30.05
CA THR A 549 128.28 -80.70 28.94
C THR A 549 126.87 -80.43 29.45
N LYS A 550 126.43 -81.13 30.51
CA LYS A 550 125.13 -80.91 31.17
C LYS A 550 124.98 -79.48 31.69
N LEU A 551 126.02 -78.88 32.28
CA LEU A 551 125.99 -77.48 32.72
C LEU A 551 125.81 -76.50 31.56
N LYS A 552 126.45 -76.74 30.41
CA LYS A 552 126.26 -75.94 29.19
C LYS A 552 124.85 -76.10 28.59
N GLU A 553 124.23 -77.27 28.75
CA GLU A 553 122.83 -77.51 28.36
C GLU A 553 121.84 -76.81 29.29
N PHE A 554 122.03 -76.89 30.61
CA PHE A 554 121.21 -76.17 31.59
C PHE A 554 121.31 -74.64 31.43
N ALA A 555 122.48 -74.10 31.12
CA ALA A 555 122.64 -72.66 30.86
C ALA A 555 121.80 -72.21 29.65
N LYS A 556 121.87 -72.96 28.53
CA LYS A 556 121.02 -72.70 27.35
C LYS A 556 119.53 -72.79 27.68
N LEU A 557 119.13 -73.81 28.43
CA LEU A 557 117.73 -74.01 28.84
C LEU A 557 117.24 -72.84 29.72
N TYR A 558 118.08 -72.36 30.65
CA TYR A 558 117.76 -71.20 31.48
C TYR A 558 117.58 -69.93 30.65
N ASP A 559 118.45 -69.63 29.68
CA ASP A 559 118.27 -68.46 28.81
C ASP A 559 117.02 -68.59 27.90
N VAL A 560 116.67 -69.78 27.44
CA VAL A 560 115.38 -70.02 26.74
C VAL A 560 114.19 -69.73 27.66
N ILE A 561 114.19 -70.29 28.88
CA ILE A 561 113.11 -70.07 29.87
C ILE A 561 113.01 -68.58 30.26
N LYS A 562 114.14 -67.89 30.40
CA LYS A 562 114.22 -66.45 30.69
C LYS A 562 113.69 -65.61 29.53
N ASN A 563 113.99 -65.98 28.29
CA ASN A 563 113.47 -65.30 27.10
C ASN A 563 111.96 -65.53 26.94
N GLU A 564 111.46 -66.76 27.12
CA GLU A 564 110.03 -67.05 27.11
C GLU A 564 109.30 -66.39 28.30
N ARG A 565 109.90 -66.31 29.50
CA ARG A 565 109.38 -65.50 30.62
C ARG A 565 109.25 -64.04 30.23
N ASN A 566 110.29 -63.43 29.67
CA ASN A 566 110.26 -62.02 29.26
C ASN A 566 109.22 -61.77 28.15
N LYS A 567 109.09 -62.70 27.21
CA LYS A 567 108.07 -62.69 26.15
C LYS A 567 106.65 -62.82 26.73
N CYS A 568 106.43 -63.70 27.71
CA CYS A 568 105.17 -63.80 28.45
C CYS A 568 104.87 -62.52 29.25
N VAL A 569 105.84 -61.93 29.92
CA VAL A 569 105.67 -60.64 30.64
C VAL A 569 105.31 -59.52 29.67
N ASN A 570 105.98 -59.41 28.53
CA ASN A 570 105.67 -58.42 27.50
C ASN A 570 104.28 -58.64 26.89
N LEU A 571 103.88 -59.90 26.65
CA LEU A 571 102.54 -60.25 26.18
C LEU A 571 101.46 -59.92 27.23
N ILE A 572 101.71 -60.21 28.51
CA ILE A 572 100.84 -59.83 29.63
C ILE A 572 100.72 -58.30 29.72
N GLN A 573 101.82 -57.55 29.69
CA GLN A 573 101.80 -56.09 29.74
C GLN A 573 101.04 -55.51 28.54
N THR A 574 101.31 -55.99 27.32
CA THR A 574 100.60 -55.57 26.10
C THR A 574 99.11 -55.92 26.17
N SER A 575 98.75 -57.09 26.71
CA SER A 575 97.37 -57.52 26.90
C SER A 575 96.65 -56.68 27.96
N THR A 576 97.34 -56.35 29.07
CA THR A 576 96.80 -55.52 30.15
C THR A 576 96.60 -54.08 29.70
N GLN A 577 97.54 -53.52 28.94
CA GLN A 577 97.41 -52.21 28.30
C GLN A 577 96.23 -52.21 27.32
N LYS A 578 96.16 -53.15 26.38
CA LYS A 578 95.02 -53.27 25.45
C LYS A 578 93.68 -53.47 26.17
N ALA A 579 93.67 -54.18 27.31
CA ALA A 579 92.48 -54.32 28.14
C ALA A 579 92.10 -53.02 28.87
N ALA A 580 93.05 -52.15 29.20
CA ALA A 580 92.78 -50.80 29.71
C ALA A 580 92.25 -49.88 28.60
N GLU A 581 92.95 -49.80 27.46
CA GLU A 581 92.52 -49.05 26.26
C GLU A 581 91.11 -49.45 25.80
N MET A 582 90.80 -50.75 25.80
CA MET A 582 89.46 -51.26 25.46
C MET A 582 88.42 -50.95 26.55
N LYS A 583 88.79 -50.92 27.84
CA LYS A 583 87.87 -50.46 28.92
C LYS A 583 87.57 -48.97 28.80
N GLU A 584 88.55 -48.15 28.46
CA GLU A 584 88.34 -46.71 28.21
C GLU A 584 87.50 -46.48 26.95
N LYS A 585 87.74 -47.24 25.87
CA LYS A 585 86.89 -47.22 24.69
C LYS A 585 85.45 -47.67 24.99
N ILE A 586 85.26 -48.68 25.83
CA ILE A 586 83.93 -49.10 26.30
C ILE A 586 83.25 -47.97 27.10
N LYS A 587 83.97 -47.29 28.01
CA LYS A 587 83.43 -46.13 28.73
C LYS A 587 83.05 -44.97 27.79
N MET A 588 83.89 -44.64 26.81
CA MET A 588 83.56 -43.61 25.82
C MET A 588 82.31 -43.97 25.02
N LEU A 589 82.20 -45.22 24.56
CA LEU A 589 81.00 -45.71 23.86
C LEU A 589 79.77 -45.78 24.77
N GLN A 590 79.92 -46.06 26.07
CA GLN A 590 78.82 -45.99 27.04
C GLN A 590 78.31 -44.55 27.21
N ASN A 591 79.22 -43.59 27.41
CA ASN A 591 78.88 -42.17 27.48
C ASN A 591 78.23 -41.68 26.17
N GLU A 592 78.74 -42.11 25.01
CA GLU A 592 78.16 -41.78 23.70
C GLU A 592 76.76 -42.37 23.53
N ILE A 593 76.54 -43.63 23.95
CA ILE A 593 75.21 -44.26 23.98
C ILE A 593 74.27 -43.51 24.93
N GLU A 594 74.74 -43.01 26.07
CA GLU A 594 73.92 -42.23 27.01
C GLU A 594 73.57 -40.84 26.46
N ILE A 595 74.51 -40.14 25.83
CA ILE A 595 74.27 -38.86 25.13
C ILE A 595 73.29 -39.07 23.97
N LEU A 596 73.44 -40.14 23.19
CA LEU A 596 72.52 -40.49 22.10
C LEU A 596 71.13 -40.86 22.64
N ARG A 597 71.02 -41.62 23.73
CA ARG A 597 69.74 -41.92 24.40
C ARG A 597 69.05 -40.66 24.93
N HIS A 598 69.81 -39.75 25.55
CA HIS A 598 69.27 -38.48 26.03
C HIS A 598 68.77 -37.62 24.85
N THR A 599 69.57 -37.55 23.78
CA THR A 599 69.21 -36.85 22.53
C THR A 599 67.95 -37.44 21.90
N VAL A 600 67.83 -38.77 21.80
CA VAL A 600 66.63 -39.45 21.29
C VAL A 600 65.42 -39.14 22.16
N ASN A 601 65.52 -39.30 23.48
CA ASN A 601 64.45 -38.99 24.42
C ASN A 601 63.97 -37.52 24.30
N ASP A 602 64.88 -36.57 24.09
CA ASP A 602 64.51 -35.16 23.93
C ASP A 602 63.93 -34.85 22.55
N LYS A 603 64.38 -35.53 21.49
CA LYS A 603 63.71 -35.48 20.18
C LYS A 603 62.31 -36.10 20.24
N ASP A 604 62.12 -37.18 20.99
CA ASP A 604 60.80 -37.80 21.21
C ASP A 604 59.87 -36.90 22.04
N LYS A 605 60.36 -36.24 23.11
CA LYS A 605 59.59 -35.19 23.83
C LYS A 605 59.18 -34.05 22.89
N ILE A 606 60.09 -33.56 22.05
CA ILE A 606 59.80 -32.50 21.06
C ILE A 606 58.75 -32.98 20.05
N LEU A 607 58.88 -34.20 19.53
CA LEU A 607 57.96 -34.82 18.59
C LEU A 607 56.58 -35.06 19.22
N GLN A 608 56.51 -35.52 20.47
CA GLN A 608 55.28 -35.67 21.23
C GLN A 608 54.59 -34.32 21.44
N ASN A 609 55.35 -33.28 21.83
CA ASN A 609 54.82 -31.92 21.96
C ASN A 609 54.33 -31.35 20.61
N GLN A 610 54.99 -31.66 19.49
CA GLN A 610 54.51 -31.29 18.16
C GLN A 610 53.24 -32.07 17.77
N ARG A 611 53.17 -33.38 18.06
CA ARG A 611 51.96 -34.21 17.84
C ARG A 611 50.77 -33.70 18.65
N LEU A 612 50.97 -33.36 19.92
CA LEU A 612 49.93 -32.78 20.79
C LEU A 612 49.46 -31.40 20.28
N LYS A 613 50.38 -30.53 19.87
CA LYS A 613 50.03 -29.24 19.22
C LYS A 613 49.27 -29.44 17.91
N HIS A 614 49.67 -30.39 17.08
CA HIS A 614 48.99 -30.72 15.83
C HIS A 614 47.57 -31.26 16.08
N MET A 615 47.40 -32.21 17.02
CA MET A 615 46.09 -32.72 17.43
C MET A 615 45.20 -31.61 17.98
N THR A 616 45.73 -30.73 18.84
CA THR A 616 45.02 -29.55 19.37
C THR A 616 44.57 -28.62 18.25
N ASN A 617 45.40 -28.42 17.21
CA ASN A 617 45.07 -27.60 16.06
C ASN A 617 44.02 -28.26 15.14
N ILE A 618 44.00 -29.59 15.01
CA ILE A 618 42.93 -30.33 14.33
C ILE A 618 41.60 -30.13 15.07
N VAL A 619 41.57 -30.36 16.40
CA VAL A 619 40.36 -30.17 17.22
C VAL A 619 39.86 -28.72 17.14
N LYS A 620 40.75 -27.72 17.17
CA LYS A 620 40.39 -26.31 16.96
C LYS A 620 39.84 -26.05 15.57
N ARG A 621 40.48 -26.56 14.51
CA ARG A 621 40.00 -26.45 13.12
C ARG A 621 38.60 -27.04 12.99
N ASP A 622 38.37 -28.23 13.53
CA ASP A 622 37.11 -28.95 13.35
C ASP A 622 35.99 -28.34 14.20
N SER A 623 36.31 -27.80 15.38
CA SER A 623 35.40 -26.94 16.15
C SER A 623 35.03 -25.66 15.38
N LEU A 624 35.98 -25.01 14.71
CA LEU A 624 35.72 -23.80 13.91
C LEU A 624 34.95 -24.11 12.62
N LEU A 625 35.17 -25.26 12.00
CA LEU A 625 34.40 -25.72 10.83
C LEU A 625 32.95 -26.07 11.23
N ASN A 626 32.75 -26.72 12.37
CA ASN A 626 31.42 -26.97 12.91
C ASN A 626 30.69 -25.67 13.27
N GLU A 627 31.37 -24.70 13.89
CA GLU A 627 30.77 -23.40 14.19
C GLU A 627 30.44 -22.62 12.91
N LEU A 628 31.35 -22.58 11.93
CA LEU A 628 31.08 -22.02 10.60
C LEU A 628 29.89 -22.70 9.90
N SER A 629 29.68 -24.00 10.13
CA SER A 629 28.52 -24.74 9.61
C SER A 629 27.22 -24.29 10.28
N LYS A 630 27.19 -24.16 11.61
CA LYS A 630 26.04 -23.61 12.35
C LYS A 630 25.71 -22.18 11.92
N GLN A 631 26.71 -21.30 11.85
CA GLN A 631 26.54 -19.91 11.46
C GLN A 631 26.02 -19.79 10.01
N LYS A 632 26.44 -20.69 9.11
CA LYS A 632 25.85 -20.81 7.76
C LYS A 632 24.40 -21.29 7.79
N ALA A 633 24.04 -22.25 8.64
CA ALA A 633 22.66 -22.70 8.78
C ALA A 633 21.74 -21.57 9.27
N VAL A 634 22.13 -20.88 10.35
CA VAL A 634 21.42 -19.71 10.89
C VAL A 634 21.30 -18.60 9.84
N TYR A 635 22.38 -18.29 9.10
CA TYR A 635 22.33 -17.31 8.01
C TYR A 635 21.34 -17.70 6.89
N MET A 636 21.29 -18.97 6.50
CA MET A 636 20.37 -19.46 5.48
C MET A 636 18.91 -19.44 5.97
N GLU A 637 18.67 -19.72 7.25
CA GLU A 637 17.35 -19.59 7.87
C GLU A 637 16.91 -18.12 7.96
N MET A 638 17.76 -17.22 8.48
CA MET A 638 17.48 -15.78 8.51
C MET A 638 17.24 -15.22 7.09
N LYS A 639 17.95 -15.72 6.07
CA LYS A 639 17.70 -15.35 4.68
C LYS A 639 16.34 -15.86 4.19
N ALA A 640 15.96 -17.10 4.50
CA ALA A 640 14.64 -17.63 4.16
C ALA A 640 13.51 -16.84 4.84
N GLN A 641 13.69 -16.46 6.11
CA GLN A 641 12.78 -15.55 6.83
C GLN A 641 12.72 -14.16 6.15
N GLN A 642 13.85 -13.60 5.73
CA GLN A 642 13.90 -12.32 5.01
C GLN A 642 13.18 -12.40 3.64
N ASP A 643 13.36 -13.48 2.88
CA ASP A 643 12.72 -13.68 1.58
C ASP A 643 11.20 -13.94 1.74
N GLN A 644 10.77 -14.65 2.78
CA GLN A 644 9.37 -14.75 3.18
C GLN A 644 8.77 -13.38 3.54
N GLN A 645 9.46 -12.59 4.37
CA GLN A 645 9.03 -11.22 4.72
C GLN A 645 8.93 -10.31 3.49
N LYS A 646 9.79 -10.45 2.48
CA LYS A 646 9.66 -9.73 1.19
C LYS A 646 8.38 -10.14 0.46
N MET A 647 8.04 -11.42 0.41
CA MET A 647 6.79 -11.88 -0.20
C MET A 647 5.57 -11.32 0.55
N ASP A 648 5.59 -11.32 1.88
CA ASP A 648 4.46 -10.84 2.67
C ASP A 648 4.32 -9.31 2.64
N MET A 649 5.44 -8.55 2.64
CA MET A 649 5.42 -7.12 2.31
C MET A 649 4.84 -6.85 0.92
N SER A 650 5.17 -7.68 -0.09
CA SER A 650 4.62 -7.51 -1.45
C SER A 650 3.11 -7.80 -1.50
N LYS A 651 2.60 -8.75 -0.71
CA LYS A 651 1.15 -9.01 -0.57
C LYS A 651 0.46 -7.86 0.15
N LEU A 652 1.04 -7.37 1.26
CA LEU A 652 0.52 -6.24 2.02
C LEU A 652 0.44 -4.98 1.16
N ASN A 653 1.50 -4.66 0.40
CA ASN A 653 1.50 -3.54 -0.54
C ASN A 653 0.44 -3.72 -1.64
N MET A 654 0.20 -4.93 -2.15
CA MET A 654 -0.85 -5.18 -3.14
C MET A 654 -2.26 -4.92 -2.54
N MET A 655 -2.50 -5.34 -1.30
CA MET A 655 -3.77 -5.07 -0.60
C MET A 655 -3.93 -3.59 -0.22
N ILE A 656 -2.85 -2.90 0.13
CA ILE A 656 -2.84 -1.44 0.36
C ILE A 656 -3.21 -0.72 -0.95
N ASN A 657 -2.54 -1.04 -2.07
CA ASN A 657 -2.84 -0.43 -3.37
C ASN A 657 -4.29 -0.67 -3.79
N GLN A 658 -4.84 -1.87 -3.56
CA GLN A 658 -6.25 -2.17 -3.82
C GLN A 658 -7.17 -1.32 -2.93
N GLY A 659 -6.92 -1.24 -1.62
CA GLY A 659 -7.70 -0.42 -0.70
C GLY A 659 -7.61 1.08 -0.99
N GLU A 660 -6.45 1.57 -1.47
CA GLU A 660 -6.27 2.94 -1.95
C GLU A 660 -7.10 3.19 -3.22
N GLU A 661 -7.10 2.27 -4.18
CA GLU A 661 -7.93 2.35 -5.38
C GLU A 661 -9.42 2.33 -5.04
N GLU A 662 -9.86 1.42 -4.18
CA GLU A 662 -11.24 1.34 -3.70
C GLU A 662 -11.67 2.63 -2.96
N SER A 663 -10.82 3.17 -2.09
CA SER A 663 -11.11 4.46 -1.42
C SER A 663 -11.12 5.65 -2.38
N THR A 664 -10.40 5.56 -3.50
CA THR A 664 -10.36 6.60 -4.55
C THR A 664 -11.61 6.51 -5.43
N ARG A 665 -11.99 5.30 -5.88
CA ARG A 665 -13.27 5.02 -6.55
C ARG A 665 -14.45 5.48 -5.69
N LEU A 666 -14.43 5.22 -4.39
CA LEU A 666 -15.46 5.65 -3.45
C LEU A 666 -15.52 7.18 -3.30
N ARG A 667 -14.37 7.87 -3.23
CA ARG A 667 -14.30 9.35 -3.25
C ARG A 667 -14.85 9.94 -4.54
N ASP A 668 -14.57 9.33 -5.70
CA ASP A 668 -15.14 9.74 -6.98
C ASP A 668 -16.66 9.53 -7.06
N MET A 669 -17.18 8.44 -6.49
CA MET A 669 -18.62 8.20 -6.38
C MET A 669 -19.29 9.24 -5.48
N TYR A 670 -18.74 9.52 -4.29
CA TYR A 670 -19.24 10.60 -3.44
C TYR A 670 -19.16 11.98 -4.12
N SER A 671 -18.10 12.25 -4.89
CA SER A 671 -17.96 13.49 -5.67
C SER A 671 -19.06 13.63 -6.74
N LYS A 672 -19.43 12.54 -7.42
CA LYS A 672 -20.53 12.50 -8.39
C LYS A 672 -21.90 12.70 -7.72
N GLU A 673 -22.17 12.04 -6.60
CA GLU A 673 -23.45 12.21 -5.88
C GLU A 673 -23.56 13.58 -5.20
N LEU A 674 -22.46 14.16 -4.71
CA LEU A 674 -22.44 15.54 -4.23
C LEU A 674 -22.72 16.54 -5.34
N LYS A 675 -22.20 16.33 -6.57
CA LYS A 675 -22.56 17.13 -7.74
C LYS A 675 -24.05 16.99 -8.05
N LYS A 676 -24.57 15.78 -8.28
CA LYS A 676 -26.01 15.54 -8.49
C LYS A 676 -26.90 16.18 -7.42
N ARG A 677 -26.50 16.12 -6.14
CA ARG A 677 -27.22 16.76 -5.03
C ARG A 677 -27.20 18.28 -5.14
N ASN A 678 -26.05 18.87 -5.45
CA ASN A 678 -25.90 20.32 -5.63
C ASN A 678 -26.67 20.81 -6.88
N ASP A 679 -26.61 20.06 -7.98
CA ASP A 679 -27.35 20.35 -9.22
C ASP A 679 -28.86 20.31 -8.99
N ARG A 680 -29.35 19.33 -8.20
CA ARG A 680 -30.75 19.27 -7.73
C ARG A 680 -31.08 20.42 -6.79
N GLY A 681 -30.16 20.84 -5.93
CA GLY A 681 -30.33 22.01 -5.06
C GLY A 681 -30.45 23.32 -5.84
N LEU A 682 -29.63 23.51 -6.88
CA LEU A 682 -29.75 24.65 -7.80
C LEU A 682 -31.10 24.65 -8.54
N LYS A 683 -31.55 23.49 -9.03
CA LYS A 683 -32.89 23.37 -9.63
C LYS A 683 -34.02 23.62 -8.64
N LEU A 684 -33.88 23.23 -7.37
CA LEU A 684 -34.85 23.54 -6.33
C LEU A 684 -34.96 25.05 -6.10
N ILE A 685 -33.81 25.74 -5.97
CA ILE A 685 -33.75 27.21 -5.82
C ILE A 685 -34.38 27.91 -7.03
N GLN A 686 -34.10 27.46 -8.26
CA GLN A 686 -34.73 28.01 -9.47
C GLN A 686 -36.26 27.83 -9.45
N ILE A 687 -36.77 26.67 -9.02
CA ILE A 687 -38.21 26.44 -8.87
C ILE A 687 -38.80 27.29 -7.74
N GLU A 688 -38.08 27.51 -6.63
CA GLU A 688 -38.50 28.41 -5.55
C GLU A 688 -38.55 29.89 -6.02
N GLU A 689 -37.59 30.34 -6.84
CA GLU A 689 -37.57 31.66 -7.47
C GLU A 689 -38.70 31.83 -8.50
N GLU A 690 -38.97 30.81 -9.33
CA GLU A 690 -40.12 30.77 -10.25
C GLU A 690 -41.44 30.82 -9.48
N VAL A 691 -41.61 30.01 -8.42
CA VAL A 691 -42.81 29.97 -7.58
C VAL A 691 -43.02 31.29 -6.85
N ALA A 692 -41.97 31.93 -6.34
CA ALA A 692 -42.06 33.29 -5.78
C ALA A 692 -42.54 34.30 -6.83
N THR A 693 -41.97 34.24 -8.04
CA THR A 693 -42.39 35.09 -9.17
C THR A 693 -43.85 34.84 -9.58
N PHE A 694 -44.34 33.60 -9.50
CA PHE A 694 -45.75 33.28 -9.72
C PHE A 694 -46.66 33.81 -8.60
N TYR A 695 -46.25 33.73 -7.33
CA TYR A 695 -47.01 34.33 -6.23
C TYR A 695 -47.10 35.85 -6.34
N GLU A 696 -46.03 36.54 -6.76
CA GLU A 696 -46.06 37.98 -7.04
C GLU A 696 -47.02 38.32 -8.19
N LYS A 697 -46.96 37.59 -9.31
CA LYS A 697 -47.90 37.75 -10.43
C LYS A 697 -49.35 37.54 -10.01
N VAL A 698 -49.65 36.42 -9.33
CA VAL A 698 -51.00 36.12 -8.84
C VAL A 698 -51.48 37.22 -7.90
N ASN A 699 -50.64 37.73 -6.99
CA ASN A 699 -51.04 38.82 -6.10
C ASN A 699 -51.28 40.16 -6.84
N ILE A 700 -50.52 40.45 -7.90
CA ILE A 700 -50.77 41.61 -8.79
C ILE A 700 -52.08 41.45 -9.55
N GLU A 701 -52.34 40.25 -10.11
CA GLU A 701 -53.57 39.91 -10.82
C GLU A 701 -54.79 39.97 -9.88
N ASP A 702 -54.68 39.43 -8.66
CA ASP A 702 -55.72 39.51 -7.61
C ASP A 702 -56.02 40.97 -7.23
N GLN A 703 -55.00 41.82 -7.14
CA GLN A 703 -55.17 43.26 -6.87
C GLN A 703 -55.82 43.98 -8.06
N LEU A 704 -55.48 43.61 -9.30
CA LEU A 704 -56.08 44.14 -10.51
C LEU A 704 -57.56 43.72 -10.64
N ILE A 705 -57.88 42.46 -10.33
CA ILE A 705 -59.25 41.93 -10.25
C ILE A 705 -60.05 42.66 -9.17
N ARG A 706 -59.48 42.90 -7.99
CA ARG A 706 -60.15 43.68 -6.91
C ARG A 706 -60.45 45.11 -7.35
N ASN A 707 -59.49 45.78 -7.99
CA ASN A 707 -59.70 47.12 -8.54
C ASN A 707 -60.78 47.12 -9.65
N GLY A 708 -60.74 46.15 -10.55
CA GLY A 708 -61.73 45.98 -11.62
C GLY A 708 -63.13 45.67 -11.09
N ASN A 709 -63.25 44.88 -10.03
CA ASN A 709 -64.52 44.61 -9.35
C ASN A 709 -65.09 45.87 -8.67
N VAL A 710 -64.23 46.72 -8.09
CA VAL A 710 -64.65 48.02 -7.53
C VAL A 710 -65.13 48.96 -8.64
N GLU A 711 -64.40 49.09 -9.75
CA GLU A 711 -64.87 49.94 -10.86
C GLU A 711 -66.16 49.37 -11.49
N LEU A 712 -66.26 48.05 -11.67
CA LEU A 712 -67.48 47.39 -12.14
C LEU A 712 -68.66 47.64 -11.19
N GLN A 713 -68.46 47.56 -9.88
CA GLN A 713 -69.50 47.93 -8.90
C GLN A 713 -69.92 49.40 -9.07
N THR A 714 -68.98 50.34 -9.26
CA THR A 714 -69.35 51.74 -9.51
C THR A 714 -70.11 51.92 -10.83
N ARG A 715 -69.79 51.16 -11.88
CA ARG A 715 -70.58 51.14 -13.14
C ARG A 715 -71.97 50.54 -12.93
N GLU A 716 -72.11 49.49 -12.13
CA GLU A 716 -73.43 48.96 -11.76
C GLU A 716 -74.24 49.95 -10.91
N GLU A 717 -73.59 50.76 -10.07
CA GLU A 717 -74.24 51.83 -9.29
C GLU A 717 -74.66 53.00 -10.20
N GLU A 718 -73.82 53.42 -11.15
CA GLU A 718 -74.18 54.35 -12.23
C GLU A 718 -75.38 53.83 -13.04
N ILE A 719 -75.35 52.55 -13.47
CA ILE A 719 -76.43 51.92 -14.23
C ILE A 719 -77.72 51.81 -13.40
N ARG A 720 -77.63 51.50 -12.09
CA ARG A 720 -78.79 51.49 -11.18
C ARG A 720 -79.39 52.90 -11.03
N PHE A 721 -78.54 53.92 -10.86
CA PHE A 721 -78.98 55.32 -10.79
C PHE A 721 -79.66 55.78 -12.08
N LEU A 722 -79.05 55.52 -13.25
CA LEU A 722 -79.61 55.86 -14.56
C LEU A 722 -80.93 55.12 -14.84
N ASN A 723 -81.06 53.85 -14.44
CA ASN A 723 -82.34 53.13 -14.55
C ASN A 723 -83.42 53.73 -13.62
N MET A 724 -83.05 54.16 -12.41
CA MET A 724 -83.98 54.84 -11.51
C MET A 724 -84.43 56.20 -12.07
N GLN A 725 -83.51 56.99 -12.62
CA GLN A 725 -83.80 58.24 -13.31
C GLN A 725 -84.71 58.02 -14.53
N MET A 726 -84.38 57.06 -15.40
CA MET A 726 -85.25 56.66 -16.52
C MET A 726 -86.64 56.19 -16.07
N SER A 727 -86.77 55.60 -14.87
CA SER A 727 -88.07 55.21 -14.33
C SER A 727 -88.87 56.41 -13.83
N GLU A 728 -88.23 57.41 -13.24
CA GLU A 728 -88.86 58.65 -12.80
C GLU A 728 -89.23 59.55 -13.99
N ASP A 729 -88.40 59.60 -15.04
CA ASP A 729 -88.72 60.28 -16.30
C ASP A 729 -89.92 59.62 -16.99
N LYS A 730 -89.98 58.27 -17.03
CA LYS A 730 -91.17 57.54 -17.52
C LYS A 730 -92.41 57.86 -16.69
N ARG A 731 -92.30 57.87 -15.35
CA ARG A 731 -93.40 58.23 -14.44
C ARG A 731 -93.89 59.66 -14.72
N SER A 732 -92.97 60.60 -14.90
CA SER A 732 -93.26 62.00 -15.24
C SER A 732 -93.94 62.14 -16.59
N ILE A 733 -93.48 61.41 -17.61
CA ILE A 733 -94.12 61.34 -18.94
C ILE A 733 -95.54 60.74 -18.84
N GLU A 734 -95.76 59.72 -18.02
CA GLU A 734 -97.09 59.15 -17.79
C GLU A 734 -98.04 60.11 -17.05
N LEU A 735 -97.55 60.84 -16.05
CA LEU A 735 -98.31 61.88 -15.35
C LEU A 735 -98.70 63.00 -16.32
N LEU A 736 -97.75 63.52 -17.10
CA LEU A 736 -98.01 64.53 -18.14
C LEU A 736 -99.01 64.02 -19.19
N ARG A 737 -98.89 62.76 -19.64
CA ARG A 737 -99.87 62.13 -20.55
C ARG A 737 -101.27 62.03 -19.95
N LYS A 738 -101.40 61.79 -18.64
CA LYS A 738 -102.69 61.81 -17.92
C LYS A 738 -103.26 63.23 -17.76
N MET A 739 -102.41 64.26 -17.74
CA MET A 739 -102.83 65.67 -17.71
C MET A 739 -103.18 66.25 -19.09
N VAL A 740 -102.68 65.68 -20.20
CA VAL A 740 -103.01 66.16 -21.57
C VAL A 740 -104.53 66.20 -21.85
N PRO A 741 -105.35 65.20 -21.49
CA PRO A 741 -106.81 65.29 -21.60
C PRO A 741 -107.42 66.44 -20.80
N GLN A 742 -106.95 66.69 -19.58
CA GLN A 742 -107.41 67.83 -18.77
C GLN A 742 -107.01 69.16 -19.40
N LYS A 743 -105.77 69.28 -19.90
CA LYS A 743 -105.33 70.46 -20.65
C LYS A 743 -106.19 70.69 -21.89
N ARG A 744 -106.50 69.65 -22.66
CA ARG A 744 -107.41 69.74 -23.83
C ARG A 744 -108.83 70.13 -23.45
N ALA A 745 -109.36 69.60 -22.35
CA ALA A 745 -110.68 70.00 -21.84
C ALA A 745 -110.69 71.49 -21.43
N LEU A 746 -109.64 71.96 -20.75
CA LEU A 746 -109.47 73.37 -20.41
C LEU A 746 -109.19 74.27 -21.63
N GLU A 747 -108.57 73.75 -22.69
CA GLU A 747 -108.40 74.45 -23.96
C GLU A 747 -109.74 74.57 -24.70
N GLN A 748 -110.56 73.52 -24.72
CA GLN A 748 -111.92 73.54 -25.25
C GLN A 748 -112.86 74.43 -24.42
N GLU A 749 -112.75 74.38 -23.09
CA GLU A 749 -113.48 75.27 -22.19
C GLU A 749 -113.03 76.72 -22.39
N ARG A 750 -111.74 76.97 -22.62
CA ARG A 750 -111.23 78.31 -23.02
C ARG A 750 -111.77 78.72 -24.39
N GLU A 751 -111.83 77.85 -25.39
CA GLU A 751 -112.41 78.16 -26.71
C GLU A 751 -113.91 78.45 -26.60
N ILE A 752 -114.65 77.70 -25.79
CA ILE A 752 -116.06 77.96 -25.49
C ILE A 752 -116.23 79.30 -24.74
N LEU A 753 -115.43 79.55 -23.71
CA LEU A 753 -115.40 80.83 -22.98
C LEU A 753 -114.93 81.99 -23.87
N GLN A 754 -114.11 81.74 -24.89
CA GLN A 754 -113.64 82.75 -25.82
C GLN A 754 -114.71 83.05 -26.88
N MET A 755 -115.45 82.06 -27.38
CA MET A 755 -116.66 82.29 -28.18
C MET A 755 -117.78 82.96 -27.37
N GLN A 756 -117.96 82.59 -26.10
CA GLN A 756 -118.89 83.27 -25.20
C GLN A 756 -118.41 84.69 -24.88
N LEU A 757 -117.10 84.92 -24.77
CA LEU A 757 -116.52 86.25 -24.63
C LEU A 757 -116.71 87.07 -25.91
N GLU A 758 -116.56 86.48 -27.10
CA GLU A 758 -116.84 87.13 -28.38
C GLU A 758 -118.33 87.49 -28.51
N GLN A 759 -119.25 86.58 -28.18
CA GLN A 759 -120.69 86.89 -28.10
C GLN A 759 -121.01 87.95 -27.02
N CYS A 760 -120.32 87.91 -25.88
CA CYS A 760 -120.42 88.95 -24.86
C CYS A 760 -119.73 90.24 -25.28
N GLN A 761 -118.78 90.22 -26.22
CA GLN A 761 -118.11 91.39 -26.79
C GLN A 761 -118.96 92.02 -27.89
N GLU A 762 -119.63 91.24 -28.74
CA GLU A 762 -120.68 91.72 -29.64
C GLU A 762 -121.81 92.37 -28.84
N ARG A 763 -122.30 91.69 -27.80
CA ARG A 763 -123.30 92.24 -26.88
C ARG A 763 -122.76 93.41 -26.04
N MET A 764 -121.45 93.47 -25.77
CA MET A 764 -120.79 94.63 -25.16
C MET A 764 -120.57 95.75 -26.18
N VAL A 765 -120.56 95.49 -27.49
CA VAL A 765 -120.53 96.51 -28.56
C VAL A 765 -121.94 97.05 -28.82
N GLU A 766 -122.98 96.23 -28.69
CA GLU A 766 -124.37 96.69 -28.56
C GLU A 766 -124.53 97.55 -27.30
N LEU A 767 -124.10 97.05 -26.14
CA LEU A 767 -124.12 97.82 -24.89
C LEU A 767 -123.16 99.02 -24.92
N PHE A 768 -122.06 99.01 -25.68
CA PHE A 768 -121.20 100.20 -25.85
C PHE A 768 -121.88 101.26 -26.70
N LYS A 769 -122.71 100.89 -27.69
CA LYS A 769 -123.61 101.87 -28.34
C LYS A 769 -124.66 102.45 -27.38
N GLU A 770 -124.95 101.77 -26.26
CA GLU A 770 -125.73 102.33 -25.13
C GLU A 770 -124.85 103.04 -24.09
N LEU A 771 -123.55 102.73 -24.00
CA LEU A 771 -122.58 103.29 -23.05
C LEU A 771 -121.79 104.49 -23.61
N GLU A 772 -121.89 104.75 -24.91
CA GLU A 772 -121.30 105.91 -25.62
C GLU A 772 -122.07 107.23 -25.34
N ASP A 773 -122.93 107.29 -24.30
CA ASP A 773 -123.27 108.55 -23.61
C ASP A 773 -122.19 108.89 -22.55
N PRO A 774 -121.28 109.85 -22.82
CA PRO A 774 -120.01 109.96 -22.11
C PRO A 774 -120.13 110.76 -20.80
N LYS A 775 -120.84 110.22 -19.80
CA LYS A 775 -121.23 110.97 -18.59
C LYS A 775 -120.95 110.34 -17.22
N ASN A 776 -120.24 109.22 -17.12
CA ASN A 776 -120.04 108.54 -15.82
C ASN A 776 -118.56 108.35 -15.45
N VAL A 777 -118.17 108.70 -14.21
CA VAL A 777 -116.79 109.06 -13.84
C VAL A 777 -116.16 108.13 -12.79
N ASP A 778 -116.95 107.34 -12.06
CA ASP A 778 -116.60 106.81 -10.73
C ASP A 778 -115.71 105.55 -10.65
N ARG A 779 -114.86 105.21 -11.66
CA ARG A 779 -114.36 103.82 -11.83
C ARG A 779 -112.84 103.55 -11.99
N VAL A 780 -111.89 104.33 -11.43
CA VAL A 780 -110.43 104.00 -11.47
C VAL A 780 -109.62 104.41 -10.20
N ARG A 781 -108.70 103.55 -9.68
CA ARG A 781 -107.64 103.88 -8.66
C ARG A 781 -106.50 102.80 -8.55
N TYR A 782 -105.31 103.15 -8.02
CA TYR A 782 -104.09 102.30 -7.78
C TYR A 782 -103.38 102.52 -6.38
N LEU A 783 -102.35 101.73 -6.00
CA LEU A 783 -101.61 101.68 -4.67
C LEU A 783 -100.09 101.24 -4.75
N GLU A 784 -99.30 101.26 -3.64
CA GLU A 784 -97.78 101.36 -3.59
C GLU A 784 -96.98 100.47 -2.55
N GLY A 785 -95.61 100.51 -2.54
CA GLY A 785 -94.65 99.86 -1.56
C GLY A 785 -93.13 100.25 -1.68
N LYS A 786 -92.19 99.84 -0.77
CA LYS A 786 -90.73 100.27 -0.69
C LYS A 786 -89.71 99.31 0.03
N ASP A 787 -88.38 99.54 -0.15
CA ASP A 787 -87.19 98.71 0.25
C ASP A 787 -86.05 99.41 1.07
N PRO A 788 -85.05 98.67 1.65
CA PRO A 788 -83.97 99.17 2.56
C PRO A 788 -82.59 99.53 1.93
N THR A 789 -81.57 99.88 2.77
CA THR A 789 -80.40 100.73 2.39
C THR A 789 -78.97 100.15 2.58
N PRO A 790 -77.91 100.69 1.91
CA PRO A 790 -76.62 100.00 1.72
C PRO A 790 -75.57 100.06 2.85
N THR A 791 -75.75 100.88 3.88
CA THR A 791 -74.74 101.04 4.97
C THR A 791 -74.62 99.78 5.83
N GLU A 792 -75.75 99.13 6.12
CA GLU A 792 -75.85 97.90 6.92
C GLU A 792 -75.13 96.69 6.27
N LEU A 793 -74.80 96.78 4.98
CA LEU A 793 -74.02 95.80 4.24
C LEU A 793 -72.50 95.96 4.44
N HIS A 794 -72.00 97.17 4.66
CA HIS A 794 -70.54 97.43 4.74
C HIS A 794 -69.92 97.02 6.07
N GLU A 795 -70.53 97.38 7.20
CA GLU A 795 -70.05 96.99 8.55
C GLU A 795 -69.93 95.45 8.70
N LYS A 796 -70.76 94.72 7.95
CA LYS A 796 -70.81 93.26 7.94
C LYS A 796 -69.69 92.61 7.12
N ILE A 797 -68.99 93.37 6.27
CA ILE A 797 -67.86 92.91 5.46
C ILE A 797 -66.54 93.06 6.23
N GLU A 798 -66.23 94.24 6.77
CA GLU A 798 -65.01 94.46 7.59
C GLU A 798 -64.93 93.47 8.76
N GLY A 799 -66.07 93.20 9.42
CA GLY A 799 -66.17 92.24 10.52
C GLY A 799 -65.94 90.78 10.13
N LEU A 800 -65.83 90.44 8.84
CA LEU A 800 -65.42 89.12 8.34
C LEU A 800 -63.93 89.09 7.95
N GLU A 801 -63.41 90.16 7.35
CA GLU A 801 -62.01 90.25 6.90
C GLU A 801 -61.02 90.16 8.06
N MET A 802 -61.29 90.87 9.16
CA MET A 802 -60.51 90.77 10.42
C MET A 802 -60.40 89.32 10.93
N ARG A 803 -61.48 88.53 10.80
CA ARG A 803 -61.52 87.13 11.25
C ARG A 803 -60.83 86.15 10.30
N LEU A 804 -60.50 86.58 9.08
CA LEU A 804 -59.68 85.79 8.16
C LEU A 804 -58.20 85.85 8.56
N ALA A 805 -57.68 87.07 8.80
CA ALA A 805 -56.29 87.31 9.17
C ALA A 805 -55.86 86.54 10.44
N GLU A 806 -56.69 86.54 11.49
CA GLU A 806 -56.47 85.76 12.73
C GLU A 806 -56.35 84.23 12.49
N LYS A 807 -56.85 83.72 11.36
CA LYS A 807 -56.77 82.29 11.02
C LYS A 807 -55.57 81.96 10.14
N GLU A 808 -55.05 82.90 9.39
CA GLU A 808 -53.84 82.74 8.58
C GLU A 808 -52.59 82.73 9.48
N GLU A 809 -52.50 83.63 10.47
CA GLU A 809 -51.40 83.69 11.44
C GLU A 809 -51.27 82.36 12.24
N HIS A 810 -52.37 81.88 12.80
CA HIS A 810 -52.43 80.59 13.52
C HIS A 810 -52.18 79.34 12.65
N LEU A 811 -52.15 79.48 11.32
CA LEU A 811 -51.81 78.39 10.40
C LEU A 811 -50.28 78.34 10.20
N LEU A 812 -49.66 79.49 9.99
CA LEU A 812 -48.20 79.66 9.90
C LEU A 812 -47.47 79.20 11.17
N GLU A 813 -48.02 79.47 12.37
CA GLU A 813 -47.49 78.95 13.64
C GLU A 813 -47.43 77.41 13.66
N LYS A 814 -48.48 76.75 13.14
CA LYS A 814 -48.60 75.29 13.14
C LYS A 814 -47.68 74.63 12.14
N ASP A 815 -47.50 75.22 10.96
CA ASP A 815 -46.58 74.73 9.94
C ASP A 815 -45.12 74.79 10.45
N LEU A 816 -44.74 75.85 11.17
CA LEU A 816 -43.43 75.96 11.80
C LEU A 816 -43.20 74.88 12.88
N ILE A 817 -44.22 74.57 13.69
CA ILE A 817 -44.18 73.48 14.67
C ILE A 817 -44.08 72.12 13.95
N PHE A 818 -44.86 71.91 12.90
CA PHE A 818 -44.86 70.68 12.10
C PHE A 818 -43.49 70.41 11.46
N GLU A 819 -42.81 71.44 10.94
CA GLU A 819 -41.47 71.28 10.38
C GLU A 819 -40.44 70.88 11.46
N GLN A 820 -40.50 71.49 12.65
CA GLN A 820 -39.60 71.14 13.77
C GLN A 820 -39.84 69.70 14.26
N VAL A 821 -41.10 69.29 14.41
CA VAL A 821 -41.47 67.92 14.80
C VAL A 821 -41.01 66.91 13.74
N THR A 822 -41.18 67.23 12.45
CA THR A 822 -40.73 66.38 11.34
C THR A 822 -39.21 66.21 11.33
N ARG A 823 -38.44 67.31 11.46
CA ARG A 823 -36.97 67.28 11.55
C ARG A 823 -36.46 66.50 12.77
N LEU A 824 -37.20 66.49 13.89
CA LEU A 824 -36.90 65.68 15.07
C LEU A 824 -37.23 64.20 14.85
N ALA A 825 -38.40 63.89 14.28
CA ALA A 825 -38.84 62.54 13.97
C ALA A 825 -37.88 61.84 12.99
N GLU A 826 -37.43 62.53 11.92
CA GLU A 826 -36.42 62.01 11.00
C GLU A 826 -35.08 61.73 11.69
N ARG A 827 -34.65 62.60 12.60
CA ARG A 827 -33.38 62.43 13.33
C ARG A 827 -33.42 61.22 14.26
N VAL A 828 -34.56 61.00 14.93
CA VAL A 828 -34.81 59.79 15.74
C VAL A 828 -34.88 58.56 14.84
N LYS A 829 -35.61 58.62 13.72
CA LYS A 829 -35.73 57.52 12.74
C LYS A 829 -34.37 57.10 12.21
N LYS A 830 -33.55 58.02 11.69
CA LYS A 830 -32.20 57.73 11.18
C LYS A 830 -31.28 57.13 12.26
N LYS A 831 -31.37 57.61 13.52
CA LYS A 831 -30.58 57.06 14.65
C LYS A 831 -31.07 55.67 15.09
N ALA A 832 -32.36 55.39 14.99
CA ALA A 832 -32.92 54.06 15.20
C ALA A 832 -32.53 53.10 14.06
N GLU A 833 -32.54 53.57 12.81
CA GLU A 833 -32.14 52.80 11.63
C GLU A 833 -30.65 52.43 11.67
N SER A 834 -29.75 53.36 12.00
CA SER A 834 -28.33 53.02 12.20
C SER A 834 -28.10 52.01 13.32
N GLY A 835 -28.93 52.01 14.36
CA GLY A 835 -28.85 51.03 15.46
C GLY A 835 -29.45 49.65 15.15
N LYS A 836 -30.26 49.51 14.09
CA LYS A 836 -30.87 48.21 13.72
C LYS A 836 -29.84 47.20 13.23
N GLU A 837 -28.80 47.64 12.53
CA GLU A 837 -27.80 46.72 11.97
C GLU A 837 -26.89 46.16 13.07
N ASP A 838 -26.36 47.01 13.96
CA ASP A 838 -25.62 46.60 15.16
C ASP A 838 -26.43 45.65 16.06
N THR A 839 -27.71 45.96 16.31
CA THR A 839 -28.57 45.12 17.16
C THR A 839 -28.99 43.82 16.48
N LEU A 840 -29.16 43.80 15.15
CA LEU A 840 -29.38 42.57 14.38
C LEU A 840 -28.14 41.68 14.36
N GLU A 841 -26.94 42.26 14.20
CA GLU A 841 -25.69 41.51 14.23
C GLU A 841 -25.42 40.94 15.63
N LEU A 842 -25.69 41.71 16.68
CA LEU A 842 -25.65 41.23 18.07
C LEU A 842 -26.67 40.11 18.32
N ALA A 843 -27.91 40.25 17.84
CA ALA A 843 -28.94 39.21 17.96
C ALA A 843 -28.55 37.92 17.24
N LYS A 844 -27.95 38.00 16.05
CA LYS A 844 -27.36 36.85 15.34
C LYS A 844 -26.25 36.19 16.17
N LYS A 845 -25.27 36.97 16.64
CA LYS A 845 -24.16 36.48 17.50
C LYS A 845 -24.68 35.80 18.79
N VAL A 846 -25.71 36.36 19.44
CA VAL A 846 -26.33 35.76 20.62
C VAL A 846 -27.06 34.45 20.29
N ASN A 847 -27.81 34.40 19.18
CA ASN A 847 -28.48 33.17 18.72
C ASN A 847 -27.47 32.07 18.34
N ASP A 848 -26.37 32.41 17.66
CA ASP A 848 -25.29 31.47 17.32
C ASP A 848 -24.62 30.90 18.57
N LEU A 849 -24.37 31.73 19.58
CA LEU A 849 -23.85 31.30 20.88
C LEU A 849 -24.87 30.42 21.61
N GLN A 850 -26.16 30.77 21.61
CA GLN A 850 -27.21 29.95 22.22
C GLN A 850 -27.39 28.60 21.51
N ALA A 851 -27.25 28.56 20.18
CA ALA A 851 -27.27 27.34 19.39
C ALA A 851 -26.07 26.44 19.73
N LYS A 852 -24.86 27.00 19.79
CA LYS A 852 -23.64 26.28 20.23
C LYS A 852 -23.77 25.75 21.66
N ILE A 853 -24.35 26.53 22.58
CA ILE A 853 -24.64 26.09 23.95
C ILE A 853 -25.66 24.94 23.97
N LYS A 854 -26.74 25.01 23.18
CA LYS A 854 -27.74 23.93 23.04
C LYS A 854 -27.17 22.67 22.36
N GLU A 855 -26.15 22.81 21.51
CA GLU A 855 -25.47 21.68 20.88
C GLU A 855 -24.47 21.02 21.85
N THR A 856 -23.61 21.80 22.51
CA THR A 856 -22.66 21.28 23.51
C THR A 856 -23.38 20.69 24.71
N THR A 857 -24.49 21.29 25.16
CA THR A 857 -25.35 20.73 26.21
C THR A 857 -25.94 19.38 25.78
N ARG A 858 -26.41 19.24 24.53
CA ARG A 858 -26.90 17.93 24.03
C ARG A 858 -25.79 16.89 23.92
N LYS A 859 -24.59 17.27 23.47
CA LYS A 859 -23.41 16.36 23.46
C LYS A 859 -22.97 15.96 24.87
N MET A 860 -23.04 16.87 25.84
CA MET A 860 -22.79 16.60 27.25
C MET A 860 -23.87 15.69 27.84
N MET A 861 -25.15 15.92 27.56
CA MET A 861 -26.25 15.05 27.99
C MET A 861 -26.16 13.64 27.36
N ALA A 862 -25.73 13.53 26.10
CA ALA A 862 -25.45 12.25 25.46
C ALA A 862 -24.31 11.50 26.18
N MET A 863 -23.15 12.14 26.37
CA MET A 863 -22.03 11.54 27.13
C MET A 863 -22.40 11.19 28.58
N VAL A 864 -23.21 12.00 29.27
CA VAL A 864 -23.71 11.69 30.62
C VAL A 864 -24.68 10.52 30.60
N SER A 865 -25.49 10.38 29.55
CA SER A 865 -26.40 9.23 29.37
C SER A 865 -25.65 7.95 29.03
N GLU A 866 -24.64 8.02 28.16
CA GLU A 866 -23.72 6.91 27.86
C GLU A 866 -22.91 6.50 29.09
N LEU A 867 -22.38 7.46 29.86
CA LEU A 867 -21.66 7.19 31.10
C LEU A 867 -22.59 6.55 32.15
N SER A 868 -23.82 7.06 32.31
CA SER A 868 -24.83 6.51 33.20
C SER A 868 -25.26 5.09 32.79
N MET A 869 -25.48 4.86 31.50
CA MET A 869 -25.78 3.52 30.95
C MET A 869 -24.60 2.56 31.17
N ASN A 870 -23.36 3.01 30.97
CA ASN A 870 -22.17 2.19 31.20
C ASN A 870 -21.92 1.93 32.69
N GLN A 871 -22.21 2.88 33.58
CA GLN A 871 -22.20 2.67 35.04
C GLN A 871 -23.29 1.68 35.47
N ALA A 872 -24.52 1.81 34.95
CA ALA A 872 -25.61 0.87 35.21
C ALA A 872 -25.30 -0.55 34.68
N ASN A 873 -24.70 -0.66 33.49
CA ASN A 873 -24.23 -1.92 32.93
C ASN A 873 -23.09 -2.53 33.77
N ALA A 874 -22.14 -1.72 34.24
CA ALA A 874 -21.05 -2.19 35.11
C ALA A 874 -21.56 -2.66 36.47
N LEU A 875 -22.48 -1.92 37.10
CA LEU A 875 -23.15 -2.32 38.35
C LEU A 875 -23.97 -3.60 38.16
N LYS A 876 -24.71 -3.72 37.06
CA LYS A 876 -25.49 -4.93 36.73
C LYS A 876 -24.58 -6.13 36.45
N LEU A 877 -23.46 -5.95 35.76
CA LEU A 877 -22.46 -7.00 35.56
C LEU A 877 -21.81 -7.41 36.90
N GLN A 878 -21.49 -6.46 37.77
CA GLN A 878 -20.95 -6.73 39.10
C GLN A 878 -21.97 -7.46 40.00
N GLN A 879 -23.25 -7.12 39.90
CA GLN A 879 -24.33 -7.83 40.58
C GLN A 879 -24.48 -9.26 40.03
N ASN A 880 -24.57 -9.44 38.71
CA ASN A 880 -24.61 -10.76 38.08
C ASN A 880 -23.39 -11.61 38.48
N LEU A 881 -22.21 -11.01 38.60
CA LEU A 881 -20.98 -11.70 38.99
C LEU A 881 -21.11 -12.22 40.43
N LYS A 882 -21.53 -11.37 41.38
CA LYS A 882 -21.81 -11.77 42.78
C LYS A 882 -22.92 -12.81 42.91
N GLU A 883 -23.98 -12.70 42.10
CA GLU A 883 -25.07 -13.68 42.07
C GLU A 883 -24.56 -15.04 41.56
N LYS A 884 -23.66 -15.07 40.56
CA LYS A 884 -23.04 -16.30 40.09
C LYS A 884 -21.92 -16.84 40.99
N GLU A 885 -21.20 -15.99 41.72
CA GLU A 885 -20.31 -16.41 42.80
C GLU A 885 -21.11 -17.07 43.94
N ALA A 886 -22.24 -16.48 44.36
CA ALA A 886 -23.11 -17.05 45.38
C ALA A 886 -23.83 -18.33 44.93
N GLU A 887 -24.26 -18.43 43.66
CA GLU A 887 -24.75 -19.69 43.09
C GLU A 887 -23.64 -20.77 43.07
N LEU A 888 -22.41 -20.40 42.71
CA LEU A 888 -21.27 -21.32 42.65
C LEU A 888 -20.88 -21.81 44.07
N GLU A 889 -20.86 -20.93 45.06
CA GLU A 889 -20.61 -21.26 46.46
C GLU A 889 -21.71 -22.19 47.02
N GLN A 890 -22.98 -21.93 46.68
CA GLN A 890 -24.08 -22.85 47.00
C GLN A 890 -23.96 -24.20 46.27
N CYS A 891 -23.50 -24.21 45.02
CA CYS A 891 -23.21 -25.44 44.27
C CYS A 891 -22.14 -26.29 44.96
N TYR A 892 -21.06 -25.65 45.45
CA TYR A 892 -20.02 -26.34 46.23
C TYR A 892 -20.56 -26.86 47.56
N ILE A 893 -21.30 -26.05 48.33
CA ILE A 893 -21.88 -26.45 49.63
C ILE A 893 -22.88 -27.60 49.49
N ARG A 894 -23.66 -27.67 48.40
CA ARG A 894 -24.53 -28.82 48.09
C ARG A 894 -23.70 -30.06 47.73
N MET A 895 -22.69 -29.89 46.86
CA MET A 895 -21.81 -30.99 46.43
C MET A 895 -21.00 -31.60 47.58
N GLU A 896 -20.53 -30.79 48.55
CA GLU A 896 -19.88 -31.27 49.78
C GLU A 896 -20.82 -32.09 50.68
N LYS A 897 -22.13 -31.86 50.62
CA LYS A 897 -23.16 -32.67 51.30
C LYS A 897 -23.59 -33.91 50.51
N GLY A 898 -23.06 -34.10 49.29
CA GLY A 898 -23.48 -35.17 48.38
C GLY A 898 -24.78 -34.88 47.63
N GLU A 899 -25.29 -33.65 47.69
CA GLU A 899 -26.50 -33.20 46.97
C GLU A 899 -26.13 -32.73 45.54
N PRO A 900 -27.05 -32.81 44.56
CA PRO A 900 -26.82 -32.27 43.22
C PRO A 900 -26.47 -30.76 43.27
N PRO A 901 -25.46 -30.27 42.53
CA PRO A 901 -24.99 -28.89 42.65
C PRO A 901 -26.07 -27.82 42.41
N ASN A 902 -27.01 -28.06 41.50
CA ASN A 902 -28.13 -27.16 41.23
C ASN A 902 -29.36 -27.98 40.82
N ASP A 903 -30.55 -27.47 41.10
CA ASP A 903 -31.85 -28.07 40.78
C ASP A 903 -31.97 -28.47 39.30
N ASP A 904 -31.35 -27.74 38.36
CA ASP A 904 -31.37 -28.12 36.94
C ASP A 904 -30.47 -29.32 36.61
N TYR A 905 -29.39 -29.54 37.36
CA TYR A 905 -28.61 -30.77 37.29
C TYR A 905 -29.35 -31.94 37.97
N GLU A 906 -30.07 -31.70 39.06
CA GLU A 906 -30.99 -32.68 39.63
C GLU A 906 -32.08 -33.06 38.63
N ARG A 907 -32.75 -32.09 38.00
CA ARG A 907 -33.74 -32.34 36.94
C ARG A 907 -33.14 -33.03 35.73
N ALA A 908 -31.87 -32.83 35.41
CA ALA A 908 -31.16 -33.57 34.35
C ALA A 908 -30.87 -35.02 34.76
N TRP A 909 -30.45 -35.25 36.02
CA TRP A 909 -30.24 -36.57 36.58
C TRP A 909 -31.55 -37.38 36.69
N LEU A 910 -32.62 -36.77 37.21
CA LEU A 910 -33.98 -37.31 37.26
C LEU A 910 -34.66 -37.43 35.88
N ARG A 911 -34.07 -36.84 34.82
CA ARG A 911 -34.39 -37.17 33.43
C ARG A 911 -33.61 -38.40 32.99
N MET A 912 -32.28 -38.45 33.16
CA MET A 912 -31.50 -39.66 32.82
C MET A 912 -31.95 -40.94 33.55
N LEU A 913 -32.41 -40.86 34.80
CA LEU A 913 -33.04 -42.00 35.48
C LEU A 913 -34.34 -42.41 34.79
N ARG A 914 -35.26 -41.47 34.53
CA ARG A 914 -36.51 -41.76 33.81
C ARG A 914 -36.25 -42.30 32.41
N ASP A 915 -35.31 -41.72 31.67
CA ASP A 915 -34.91 -42.19 30.35
C ASP A 915 -34.25 -43.58 30.44
N GLY A 916 -33.64 -43.93 31.57
CA GLY A 916 -33.14 -45.26 31.88
C GLY A 916 -34.26 -46.27 32.18
N GLU A 917 -35.24 -45.90 33.02
CA GLU A 917 -36.44 -46.68 33.32
C GLU A 917 -37.31 -46.89 32.07
N ILE A 918 -37.47 -45.85 31.24
CA ILE A 918 -38.12 -45.92 29.93
C ILE A 918 -37.35 -46.91 29.05
N ARG A 919 -36.03 -46.77 28.87
CA ARG A 919 -35.23 -47.75 28.11
C ARG A 919 -35.16 -49.18 28.70
N GLN A 920 -35.66 -49.43 29.92
CA GLN A 920 -35.94 -50.78 30.40
C GLN A 920 -37.37 -51.21 30.08
N ARG A 921 -38.36 -50.35 30.34
CA ARG A 921 -39.77 -50.61 29.99
C ARG A 921 -39.95 -50.84 28.49
N ASP A 922 -39.36 -50.00 27.65
CA ASP A 922 -39.33 -50.15 26.19
C ASP A 922 -38.73 -51.51 25.77
N LYS A 923 -37.77 -52.05 26.53
CA LYS A 923 -37.18 -53.38 26.25
C LYS A 923 -38.05 -54.54 26.71
N GLU A 924 -38.83 -54.35 27.76
CA GLU A 924 -39.83 -55.32 28.20
C GLU A 924 -41.07 -55.28 27.28
N GLU A 925 -41.44 -54.09 26.81
CA GLU A 925 -42.57 -53.82 25.92
C GLU A 925 -42.28 -54.27 24.47
N ILE A 926 -41.07 -54.02 23.93
CA ILE A 926 -40.61 -54.65 22.66
C ILE A 926 -40.63 -56.17 22.77
N ARG A 927 -40.27 -56.73 23.93
CA ARG A 927 -40.24 -58.18 24.13
C ARG A 927 -41.64 -58.78 24.24
N LEU A 928 -42.59 -58.07 24.85
CA LEU A 928 -44.01 -58.43 24.74
C LEU A 928 -44.53 -58.28 23.31
N GLN A 929 -44.08 -57.27 22.55
CA GLN A 929 -44.46 -57.12 21.13
C GLN A 929 -43.89 -58.24 20.25
N GLU A 930 -42.68 -58.75 20.52
CA GLU A 930 -42.15 -59.95 19.85
C GLU A 930 -43.00 -61.20 20.17
N ASP A 931 -43.48 -61.37 21.41
CA ASP A 931 -44.38 -62.45 21.81
C ASP A 931 -45.82 -62.26 21.24
N GLU A 932 -46.32 -61.02 21.11
CA GLU A 932 -47.63 -60.70 20.50
C GLU A 932 -47.59 -60.82 18.96
N GLU A 933 -46.50 -60.47 18.29
CA GLU A 933 -46.35 -60.63 16.84
C GLU A 933 -46.33 -62.12 16.42
N GLU A 934 -45.92 -63.04 17.30
CA GLU A 934 -46.13 -64.49 17.09
C GLU A 934 -47.63 -64.85 17.02
N GLN A 935 -48.48 -64.14 17.78
CA GLN A 935 -49.90 -64.45 17.96
C GLN A 935 -50.77 -64.07 16.75
N TYR A 936 -50.31 -63.14 15.89
CA TYR A 936 -51.01 -62.71 14.67
C TYR A 936 -50.57 -63.44 13.39
N LYS A 937 -49.79 -64.53 13.50
CA LYS A 937 -49.28 -65.33 12.36
C LYS A 937 -50.31 -66.35 11.87
N ILE A 938 -51.18 -65.93 10.94
CA ILE A 938 -52.13 -66.83 10.25
C ILE A 938 -51.40 -67.75 9.25
N ALA A 939 -51.85 -69.01 9.14
CA ALA A 939 -51.30 -70.01 8.23
C ALA A 939 -51.33 -69.52 6.77
N GLY A 940 -50.14 -69.24 6.22
CA GLY A 940 -49.95 -68.58 4.93
C GLY A 940 -48.80 -67.58 4.91
N GLY A 941 -48.32 -67.13 6.08
CA GLY A 941 -47.09 -66.31 6.19
C GLY A 941 -47.28 -64.83 5.84
N VAL A 942 -48.52 -64.32 5.92
CA VAL A 942 -48.84 -62.90 5.77
C VAL A 942 -49.37 -62.39 7.11
N THR A 943 -48.66 -61.46 7.74
CA THR A 943 -49.13 -60.74 8.93
C THR A 943 -50.24 -59.76 8.57
N THR A 944 -51.29 -59.71 9.40
CA THR A 944 -52.41 -58.79 9.22
C THR A 944 -52.39 -57.71 10.30
N THR A 945 -52.39 -56.44 9.88
CA THR A 945 -52.43 -55.26 10.75
C THR A 945 -53.85 -54.73 10.99
N ALA A 946 -54.87 -55.51 10.62
CA ALA A 946 -56.27 -55.13 10.80
C ALA A 946 -56.75 -55.40 12.23
N GLU A 947 -56.90 -54.35 13.04
CA GLU A 947 -57.55 -54.42 14.36
C GLU A 947 -58.92 -55.12 14.27
N PRO A 948 -59.21 -56.14 15.11
CA PRO A 948 -60.52 -56.76 15.16
C PRO A 948 -61.56 -55.76 15.65
N ARG A 949 -62.54 -55.42 14.80
CA ARG A 949 -63.53 -54.37 15.08
C ARG A 949 -64.33 -54.68 16.36
N PRO A 950 -64.31 -53.81 17.39
CA PRO A 950 -65.10 -54.02 18.61
C PRO A 950 -66.61 -53.80 18.38
N ASN A 951 -67.27 -54.78 17.77
CA ASN A 951 -68.71 -54.77 17.51
C ASN A 951 -69.32 -56.18 17.39
N ALA A 952 -68.83 -57.11 18.22
CA ALA A 952 -69.49 -58.38 18.53
C ALA A 952 -69.44 -58.59 20.04
N TYR A 953 -70.50 -58.14 20.75
CA TYR A 953 -70.60 -58.32 22.20
C TYR A 953 -71.19 -59.71 22.50
N ILE A 954 -70.41 -60.74 22.21
CA ILE A 954 -70.68 -62.13 22.56
C ILE A 954 -69.72 -62.45 23.72
N PRO A 955 -70.22 -62.65 24.95
CA PRO A 955 -69.39 -63.11 26.06
C PRO A 955 -69.01 -64.58 25.87
N ASP A 956 -67.72 -64.89 25.96
CA ASP A 956 -67.20 -66.27 25.91
C ASP A 956 -67.36 -66.98 27.27
N ASP A 957 -68.56 -66.93 27.84
CA ASP A 957 -68.93 -67.64 29.07
C ASP A 957 -70.09 -68.60 28.73
N ASP A 958 -69.85 -69.91 28.88
CA ASP A 958 -70.52 -70.97 28.11
C ASP A 958 -71.88 -71.37 28.71
N SER A 959 -72.72 -70.38 29.04
CA SER A 959 -74.04 -70.55 29.67
C SER A 959 -74.99 -69.36 29.40
N GLU A 960 -76.03 -69.66 28.61
CA GLU A 960 -77.18 -68.82 28.23
C GLU A 960 -76.95 -67.75 27.12
N LEU A 961 -77.84 -67.75 26.12
CA LEU A 961 -77.75 -66.98 24.87
C LEU A 961 -78.06 -65.48 25.06
N PRO A 962 -77.12 -64.55 24.78
CA PRO A 962 -77.35 -63.12 24.95
C PRO A 962 -77.88 -62.45 23.67
N ILE A 963 -79.13 -61.98 23.70
CA ILE A 963 -79.76 -61.20 22.63
C ILE A 963 -79.35 -59.72 22.74
N PRO A 964 -78.86 -59.06 21.67
CA PRO A 964 -78.44 -57.66 21.72
C PRO A 964 -79.55 -56.69 22.11
N ARG A 965 -79.25 -55.77 23.03
CA ARG A 965 -80.14 -54.66 23.42
C ARG A 965 -79.78 -53.38 22.64
N PRO A 966 -80.75 -52.55 22.21
CA PRO A 966 -80.47 -51.26 21.61
C PRO A 966 -79.90 -50.29 22.65
N TYR A 967 -78.88 -49.51 22.25
CA TYR A 967 -78.30 -48.48 23.12
C TYR A 967 -79.33 -47.42 23.50
N GLY A 968 -79.40 -47.11 24.80
CA GLY A 968 -80.26 -46.06 25.34
C GLY A 968 -79.75 -44.65 25.06
N LYS A 969 -80.28 -43.66 25.78
CA LYS A 969 -80.09 -42.21 25.54
C LYS A 969 -78.66 -41.66 25.72
N HIS A 970 -77.67 -42.54 25.92
CA HIS A 970 -76.24 -42.25 26.07
C HIS A 970 -75.42 -43.26 25.23
N ALA A 971 -75.38 -43.06 23.92
CA ALA A 971 -74.51 -43.85 23.05
C ALA A 971 -73.03 -43.43 23.22
N PRO A 972 -72.05 -44.36 23.18
CA PRO A 972 -70.63 -44.01 23.26
C PRO A 972 -70.17 -43.21 22.04
N PHE A 973 -70.07 -41.88 22.18
CA PHE A 973 -69.50 -41.00 21.17
C PHE A 973 -67.97 -41.04 21.26
N LYS A 974 -67.28 -41.50 20.20
CA LYS A 974 -65.82 -41.40 20.09
C LYS A 974 -65.43 -39.92 19.97
N PRO A 975 -64.68 -39.32 20.91
CA PRO A 975 -64.34 -37.90 20.82
C PRO A 975 -63.50 -37.60 19.59
N SER A 976 -63.93 -36.63 18.79
CA SER A 976 -63.12 -36.03 17.72
C SER A 976 -62.10 -35.07 18.32
N GLU A 977 -60.85 -35.14 17.87
CA GLU A 977 -59.78 -34.25 18.35
C GLU A 977 -60.10 -32.76 18.09
N PRO A 978 -59.82 -31.85 19.03
CA PRO A 978 -60.06 -30.43 18.85
C PRO A 978 -59.08 -29.81 17.85
N GLY A 979 -59.61 -29.25 16.75
CA GLY A 979 -58.82 -28.66 15.68
C GLY A 979 -57.96 -27.45 16.12
N SER A 980 -56.84 -27.25 15.42
CA SER A 980 -55.78 -26.28 15.76
C SER A 980 -56.16 -24.81 15.47
N THR A 981 -57.10 -24.25 16.23
CA THR A 981 -57.60 -22.87 16.04
C THR A 981 -57.74 -22.03 17.32
N MET A 982 -57.04 -22.39 18.42
CA MET A 982 -56.94 -21.53 19.61
C MET A 982 -56.10 -20.26 19.37
N ARG A 983 -56.73 -19.22 18.81
CA ARG A 983 -56.17 -17.87 18.70
C ARG A 983 -55.85 -17.30 20.09
N HIS A 984 -54.56 -17.22 20.42
CA HIS A 984 -54.11 -16.60 21.67
C HIS A 984 -54.29 -15.08 21.63
N VAL A 985 -55.15 -14.55 22.51
CA VAL A 985 -55.33 -13.11 22.68
C VAL A 985 -54.13 -12.53 23.44
N ARG A 986 -53.22 -11.85 22.73
CA ARG A 986 -52.19 -11.02 23.38
C ARG A 986 -52.87 -9.84 24.09
N LYS A 987 -52.63 -9.69 25.39
CA LYS A 987 -53.03 -8.49 26.13
C LYS A 987 -52.28 -7.27 25.56
N PRO A 988 -52.94 -6.11 25.37
CA PRO A 988 -52.27 -4.90 24.90
C PRO A 988 -51.30 -4.38 25.97
N ILE A 989 -50.12 -3.93 25.55
CA ILE A 989 -49.16 -3.23 26.41
C ILE A 989 -49.52 -1.74 26.38
N PRO A 990 -49.81 -1.09 27.52
CA PRO A 990 -50.03 0.35 27.55
C PRO A 990 -48.74 1.10 27.19
N LYS A 991 -48.82 2.08 26.29
CA LYS A 991 -47.71 3.01 26.06
C LYS A 991 -47.58 3.95 27.27
N PRO A 992 -46.35 4.32 27.68
CA PRO A 992 -46.15 5.37 28.68
C PRO A 992 -46.67 6.72 28.13
N ILE A 993 -47.10 7.58 29.05
CA ILE A 993 -47.40 8.98 28.76
C ILE A 993 -46.09 9.76 28.89
N GLU A 994 -45.76 10.55 27.87
CA GLU A 994 -44.63 11.49 27.91
C GLU A 994 -45.05 12.77 28.64
N ILE A 995 -44.13 13.32 29.46
CA ILE A 995 -44.20 14.62 30.13
C ILE A 995 -42.89 15.35 29.84
#